data_AF-A0A1Z5J8V0-F1
#
_entry.id   AF-A0A1Z5J8V0-F1
#
_cell.length_a   1.000
_cell.length_b   1.000
_cell.length_c   1.000
_cell.angle_alpha   90.00
_cell.angle_beta   90.00
_cell.angle_gamma   90.00
#
_symmetry.space_group_name_H-M   'P 1'
#
loop_
_entity.id
_entity.type
_entity.pdbx_description
1 polymer ?
#
loop_
_entity_poly.entity_id
_entity_poly.type
_entity_poly.pdbx_seq_one_letter_code
_entity_poly.pdbx_strand_id
1 'polypeptide(L)'
;MEESPRLQLIGPIPASNEHHFLCEVVESTTYPSNSIIMIPRGVCSFKTKVLNAQKMGASAVLIYGALEGRYQLNITNETNYQYTMNDIVYPADKFDYDCSLGEAMIPSSALSFDPLPYNAIQNNLVLSGNSDTNLCQKLSDDNLINCPSQSCLLTGKQSGSNREACCAWDLPIWLYDDRSIEEETTIPAAYVTMEQAAQLFGFLGGEELQHVRMYARWKPEWNVSSGVIWALGVFVAALAAYLTADDYRKLSDKIVRAQTRQRESSELGRQPRPAHRPTTHPDETLELTPMHALGFIIMASSSLMILFYFKIYGVVKVMYAFGCSNALAQVILQPSLNRIRKHFGTSDPIAWKTGTEDFGDIRVTQILSFLVAYMIALAWLVIAFTDRNAETRTFFWVTQNIFGSCMCIMFLKTIRLNSIEVASILLVVAFFYDIFFVFITPYIFKKSIMITVATSGGPPTADASWCEKYPDDANCQGGNPLPMLLTIPRFFDYQGGASLLGLGDIVLPGLLLSFAARYDAAKSLVGIMGGGSGRIATTCPEQRLLSSCLCFRGYFGPLVIAYAIGLFMANAAVYLMEMGQPALLYLVPSCLGTMSYIGWRQGELKDLWEGPKAIKAADAILYGEDPAGHLQSHGAHAPLPSEDVDEDDMAAPPSAIDGDDETNEGVTLTMT
;
A
#
# COMPACT_ATOMS: atom_id res chain seq x y z
N MET A 1 21.38 -22.25 -7.07
CA MET A 1 21.87 -21.87 -8.40
C MET A 1 22.30 -23.15 -9.07
N GLU A 2 21.65 -23.49 -10.18
CA GLU A 2 22.05 -24.61 -11.03
C GLU A 2 23.36 -24.22 -11.76
N GLU A 3 24.26 -25.17 -12.03
CA GLU A 3 25.52 -24.83 -12.71
C GLU A 3 25.28 -24.58 -14.20
N SER A 4 25.02 -23.33 -14.56
CA SER A 4 24.97 -22.89 -15.95
C SER A 4 26.24 -23.32 -16.70
N PRO A 5 26.10 -23.90 -17.91
CA PRO A 5 27.23 -24.44 -18.65
C PRO A 5 28.28 -23.35 -18.93
N ARG A 6 29.55 -23.75 -18.94
CA ARG A 6 30.63 -22.91 -19.46
C ARG A 6 30.55 -22.95 -20.98
N LEU A 7 30.16 -21.85 -21.60
CA LEU A 7 30.02 -21.71 -23.04
C LEU A 7 31.22 -20.95 -23.59
N GLN A 8 31.75 -21.40 -24.72
CA GLN A 8 32.84 -20.75 -25.44
C GLN A 8 32.31 -19.44 -26.04
N LEU A 9 32.95 -18.31 -25.71
CA LEU A 9 32.62 -17.04 -26.34
C LEU A 9 33.20 -17.00 -27.75
N ILE A 10 32.33 -16.90 -28.75
CA ILE A 10 32.72 -16.62 -30.13
C ILE A 10 32.72 -15.10 -30.30
N GLY A 11 33.82 -14.57 -30.82
CA GLY A 11 34.05 -13.14 -30.98
C GLY A 11 33.01 -12.43 -31.86
N PRO A 12 33.06 -11.09 -31.91
CA PRO A 12 32.06 -10.30 -32.64
C PRO A 12 31.99 -10.74 -34.10
N ILE A 13 30.80 -11.13 -34.54
CA ILE A 13 30.56 -11.38 -35.97
C ILE A 13 30.72 -10.03 -36.68
N PRO A 14 31.67 -9.90 -37.63
CA PRO A 14 31.93 -8.64 -38.30
C PRO A 14 30.71 -8.21 -39.10
N ALA A 15 30.50 -6.89 -39.20
CA ALA A 15 29.45 -6.30 -40.03
C ALA A 15 29.80 -6.46 -41.52
N SER A 16 29.53 -7.62 -42.09
CA SER A 16 29.69 -7.92 -43.52
C SER A 16 28.57 -7.30 -44.34
N ASN A 17 28.91 -6.58 -45.42
CA ASN A 17 27.94 -5.94 -46.32
C ASN A 17 26.86 -6.90 -46.87
N GLU A 18 27.18 -8.19 -47.01
CA GLU A 18 26.27 -9.21 -47.54
C GLU A 18 25.24 -9.71 -46.51
N HIS A 19 25.47 -9.48 -45.22
CA HIS A 19 24.61 -9.98 -44.12
C HIS A 19 24.42 -8.88 -43.07
N HIS A 20 23.32 -8.12 -43.18
CA HIS A 20 22.94 -7.09 -42.22
C HIS A 20 22.80 -7.67 -40.80
N PHE A 21 23.85 -7.64 -39.98
CA PHE A 21 23.82 -7.90 -38.53
C PHE A 21 23.02 -9.15 -38.08
N LEU A 22 23.09 -10.27 -38.83
CA LEU A 22 22.30 -11.49 -38.63
C LEU A 22 20.75 -11.32 -38.70
N CYS A 23 20.27 -10.37 -39.50
CA CYS A 23 18.85 -10.26 -39.84
C CYS A 23 18.36 -11.37 -40.79
N GLU A 24 19.25 -12.00 -41.55
CA GLU A 24 18.96 -13.07 -42.51
C GLU A 24 19.69 -14.37 -42.12
N VAL A 25 19.19 -15.52 -42.59
CA VAL A 25 19.75 -16.84 -42.30
C VAL A 25 20.90 -17.16 -43.27
N VAL A 26 22.10 -17.32 -42.73
CA VAL A 26 23.30 -17.72 -43.48
C VAL A 26 23.46 -19.25 -43.41
N GLU A 27 22.93 -19.97 -44.39
CA GLU A 27 22.91 -21.45 -44.42
C GLU A 27 24.30 -22.12 -44.36
N SER A 28 25.37 -21.38 -44.70
CA SER A 28 26.75 -21.90 -44.73
C SER A 28 27.48 -21.89 -43.38
N THR A 29 26.89 -21.32 -42.32
CA THR A 29 27.61 -21.07 -41.05
C THR A 29 26.99 -21.82 -39.88
N THR A 30 27.68 -22.87 -39.40
CA THR A 30 27.27 -23.65 -38.22
C THR A 30 28.26 -23.49 -37.08
N TYR A 31 27.77 -23.12 -35.90
CA TYR A 31 28.55 -22.94 -34.68
C TYR A 31 28.50 -24.18 -33.77
N PRO A 32 29.53 -24.41 -32.93
CA PRO A 32 29.54 -25.53 -32.00
C PRO A 32 28.52 -25.37 -30.89
N SER A 33 27.90 -26.47 -30.47
CA SER A 33 26.72 -26.53 -29.58
C SER A 33 26.94 -26.08 -28.12
N ASN A 34 28.11 -25.53 -27.80
CA ASN A 34 28.48 -24.92 -26.51
C ASN A 34 29.00 -23.48 -26.72
N SER A 35 28.42 -22.71 -27.64
CA SER A 35 28.87 -21.36 -28.01
C SER A 35 27.94 -20.25 -27.57
N ILE A 36 28.52 -19.10 -27.20
CA ILE A 36 27.83 -17.81 -27.13
C ILE A 36 28.28 -16.99 -28.33
N ILE A 37 27.34 -16.42 -29.08
CA ILE A 37 27.64 -15.53 -30.21
C ILE A 37 27.48 -14.06 -29.77
N MET A 38 28.48 -13.23 -30.06
CA MET A 38 28.38 -11.77 -29.96
C MET A 38 27.84 -11.16 -31.26
N ILE A 39 26.69 -10.48 -31.18
CA ILE A 39 26.01 -9.87 -32.33
C ILE A 39 25.78 -8.37 -32.08
N PRO A 40 26.16 -7.45 -32.99
CA PRO A 40 25.82 -6.04 -32.86
C PRO A 40 24.30 -5.80 -32.96
N ARG A 41 23.79 -4.80 -32.25
CA ARG A 41 22.36 -4.46 -32.19
C ARG A 41 21.70 -4.34 -33.57
N GLY A 42 22.32 -3.67 -34.54
CA GLY A 42 21.78 -3.54 -35.90
C GLY A 42 20.34 -3.03 -35.99
N VAL A 43 19.62 -3.40 -37.06
CA VAL A 43 18.33 -2.77 -37.45
C VAL A 43 17.09 -3.67 -37.32
N CYS A 44 17.21 -5.00 -37.44
CA CYS A 44 16.10 -5.93 -37.24
C CYS A 44 15.83 -6.22 -35.75
N SER A 45 14.66 -6.81 -35.46
CA SER A 45 14.26 -7.13 -34.08
C SER A 45 15.18 -8.15 -33.42
N PHE A 46 15.24 -8.09 -32.08
CA PHE A 46 16.10 -8.95 -31.29
C PHE A 46 15.76 -10.44 -31.48
N LYS A 47 14.48 -10.77 -31.62
CA LYS A 47 13.99 -12.14 -31.82
C LYS A 47 14.50 -12.76 -33.11
N THR A 48 14.53 -12.01 -34.23
CA THR A 48 15.11 -12.50 -35.50
C THR A 48 16.56 -12.95 -35.33
N LYS A 49 17.39 -12.15 -34.64
CA LYS A 49 18.81 -12.48 -34.41
C LYS A 49 18.99 -13.72 -33.55
N VAL A 50 18.20 -13.84 -32.48
CA VAL A 50 18.24 -15.00 -31.58
C VAL A 50 17.79 -16.27 -32.31
N LEU A 51 16.72 -16.17 -33.11
CA LEU A 51 16.22 -17.28 -33.93
C LEU A 51 17.23 -17.70 -35.01
N ASN A 52 17.89 -16.75 -35.68
CA ASN A 52 18.91 -17.05 -36.69
C ASN A 52 20.15 -17.68 -36.04
N ALA A 53 20.61 -17.18 -34.89
CA ALA A 53 21.70 -17.80 -34.12
C ALA A 53 21.35 -19.22 -33.64
N GLN A 54 20.11 -19.45 -33.20
CA GLN A 54 19.58 -20.77 -32.83
C GLN A 54 19.59 -21.74 -34.02
N LYS A 55 19.17 -21.28 -35.21
CA LYS A 55 19.22 -22.04 -36.47
C LYS A 55 20.67 -22.37 -36.90
N MET A 56 21.63 -21.54 -36.53
CA MET A 56 23.07 -21.77 -36.73
C MET A 56 23.74 -22.63 -35.63
N GLY A 57 22.99 -23.12 -34.63
CA GLY A 57 23.49 -24.02 -33.59
C GLY A 57 24.10 -23.34 -32.35
N ALA A 58 23.89 -22.04 -32.16
CA ALA A 58 24.32 -21.31 -30.96
C ALA A 58 23.62 -21.81 -29.69
N SER A 59 24.30 -21.73 -28.54
CA SER A 59 23.72 -22.06 -27.22
C SER A 59 23.14 -20.85 -26.50
N ALA A 60 23.65 -19.65 -26.80
CA ALA A 60 23.23 -18.37 -26.23
C ALA A 60 23.66 -17.19 -27.11
N VAL A 61 23.09 -16.00 -26.88
CA VAL A 61 23.40 -14.78 -27.64
C VAL A 61 23.69 -13.60 -26.72
N LEU A 62 24.78 -12.87 -27.00
CA LEU A 62 25.07 -11.56 -26.43
C LEU A 62 24.88 -10.49 -27.51
N ILE A 63 23.82 -9.69 -27.38
CA ILE A 63 23.55 -8.58 -28.30
C ILE A 63 24.20 -7.32 -27.71
N TYR A 64 25.14 -6.70 -28.42
CA TYR A 64 25.86 -5.54 -27.90
C TYR A 64 25.49 -4.22 -28.60
N GLY A 65 25.56 -3.12 -27.84
CA GLY A 65 25.50 -1.78 -28.38
C GLY A 65 26.72 -1.49 -29.27
N ALA A 66 26.49 -1.05 -30.50
CA ALA A 66 27.53 -0.73 -31.46
C ALA A 66 27.18 0.55 -32.24
N LEU A 67 28.19 1.28 -32.73
CA LEU A 67 27.99 2.56 -33.42
C LEU A 67 27.34 2.35 -34.79
N GLU A 68 27.79 1.33 -35.54
CA GLU A 68 27.27 0.96 -36.85
C GLU A 68 25.79 0.52 -36.82
N GLY A 69 25.28 0.08 -35.67
CA GLY A 69 23.86 -0.22 -35.47
C GLY A 69 22.94 1.00 -35.31
N ARG A 70 23.48 2.23 -35.37
CA ARG A 70 22.73 3.49 -35.20
C ARG A 70 22.57 4.28 -36.51
N TYR A 71 23.27 3.93 -37.57
CA TYR A 71 23.15 4.57 -38.89
C TYR A 71 22.34 3.67 -39.83
N GLN A 72 21.47 4.25 -40.64
CA GLN A 72 20.67 3.51 -41.63
C GLN A 72 20.70 4.22 -42.98
N LEU A 73 20.18 3.58 -44.03
CA LEU A 73 19.93 4.22 -45.33
C LEU A 73 18.43 4.41 -45.52
N ASN A 74 18.03 5.54 -46.09
CA ASN A 74 16.66 5.77 -46.49
C ASN A 74 16.35 5.05 -47.82
N ILE A 75 15.80 3.85 -47.74
CA ILE A 75 15.57 2.94 -48.88
C ILE A 75 14.49 3.48 -49.86
N THR A 76 13.74 4.54 -49.51
CA THR A 76 12.66 5.07 -50.37
C THR A 76 13.13 5.75 -51.66
N ASN A 77 14.43 6.01 -51.83
CA ASN A 77 15.01 6.51 -53.08
C ASN A 77 15.36 5.34 -54.03
N GLU A 78 14.34 4.72 -54.64
CA GLU A 78 14.44 3.49 -55.45
C GLU A 78 15.26 3.60 -56.77
N THR A 79 15.87 4.74 -57.08
CA THR A 79 16.58 4.94 -58.36
C THR A 79 18.01 4.38 -58.33
N ASN A 80 18.18 3.18 -58.90
CA ASN A 80 19.46 2.54 -59.28
C ASN A 80 20.37 2.01 -58.15
N TYR A 81 19.89 1.85 -56.90
CA TYR A 81 20.69 1.34 -55.76
C TYR A 81 21.98 2.14 -55.45
N GLN A 82 22.13 3.36 -55.99
CA GLN A 82 23.29 4.23 -55.76
C GLN A 82 22.99 5.22 -54.64
N TYR A 83 23.19 4.77 -53.39
CA TYR A 83 23.06 5.62 -52.21
C TYR A 83 24.18 6.67 -52.11
N THR A 84 23.87 7.80 -51.47
CA THR A 84 24.80 8.89 -51.20
C THR A 84 24.87 9.21 -49.71
N MET A 85 25.79 10.10 -49.31
CA MET A 85 25.84 10.62 -47.93
C MET A 85 24.55 11.32 -47.45
N ASN A 86 23.69 11.75 -48.38
CA ASN A 86 22.42 12.42 -48.07
C ASN A 86 21.29 11.42 -47.77
N ASP A 87 21.47 10.15 -48.17
CA ASP A 87 20.53 9.06 -47.89
C ASP A 87 20.81 8.39 -46.54
N ILE A 88 21.88 8.79 -45.83
CA ILE A 88 22.19 8.33 -44.48
C ILE A 88 21.17 8.93 -43.50
N VAL A 89 20.44 8.06 -42.83
CA VAL A 89 19.68 8.40 -41.62
C VAL A 89 20.68 8.45 -40.47
N TYR A 90 20.98 9.65 -40.01
CA TYR A 90 21.83 9.90 -38.84
C TYR A 90 21.05 9.64 -37.54
N PRO A 91 21.74 9.24 -36.45
CA PRO A 91 21.15 9.07 -35.13
C PRO A 91 20.47 10.35 -34.60
N ALA A 92 19.54 10.21 -33.65
CA ALA A 92 18.77 11.32 -33.11
C ALA A 92 19.28 11.81 -31.73
N ASP A 93 19.31 13.14 -31.57
CA ASP A 93 19.66 13.81 -30.29
C ASP A 93 18.76 13.33 -29.15
N LYS A 94 19.35 13.04 -27.99
CA LYS A 94 18.72 12.49 -26.77
C LYS A 94 18.11 11.08 -26.92
N PHE A 95 18.04 10.53 -28.13
CA PHE A 95 17.63 9.16 -28.40
C PHE A 95 18.83 8.21 -28.56
N ASP A 96 19.87 8.64 -29.27
CA ASP A 96 21.03 7.83 -29.62
C ASP A 96 22.36 8.41 -29.12
N TYR A 97 22.49 9.75 -29.08
CA TYR A 97 23.60 10.48 -28.46
C TYR A 97 23.09 11.60 -27.51
N ASP A 98 23.99 12.21 -26.74
CA ASP A 98 23.75 13.49 -26.04
C ASP A 98 25.02 14.36 -26.06
N CYS A 99 24.95 15.53 -26.70
CA CYS A 99 26.08 16.46 -26.79
C CYS A 99 26.44 17.11 -25.45
N SER A 100 25.51 17.18 -24.50
CA SER A 100 25.76 17.76 -23.16
C SER A 100 26.61 16.86 -22.24
N LEU A 101 26.82 15.59 -22.62
CA LEU A 101 27.78 14.68 -21.99
C LEU A 101 29.17 14.72 -22.67
N GLY A 102 29.32 15.49 -23.74
CA GLY A 102 30.56 15.67 -24.47
C GLY A 102 30.33 15.78 -25.98
N GLU A 103 30.90 16.81 -26.59
CA GLU A 103 30.96 17.02 -28.04
C GLU A 103 32.40 17.18 -28.53
N ALA A 104 32.65 16.85 -29.80
CA ALA A 104 33.93 16.95 -30.48
C ALA A 104 33.73 17.30 -31.97
N MET A 105 34.62 18.11 -32.54
CA MET A 105 34.53 18.56 -33.94
C MET A 105 35.58 17.87 -34.82
N ILE A 106 35.18 16.74 -35.42
CA ILE A 106 36.08 15.80 -36.08
C ILE A 106 36.30 16.18 -37.56
N PRO A 107 37.55 16.27 -38.07
CA PRO A 107 37.80 16.62 -39.46
C PRO A 107 37.30 15.53 -40.41
N SER A 108 36.55 15.91 -41.46
CA SER A 108 35.94 14.94 -42.39
C SER A 108 36.96 14.08 -43.15
N SER A 109 38.23 14.49 -43.20
CA SER A 109 39.32 13.70 -43.80
C SER A 109 39.81 12.52 -42.94
N ALA A 110 39.34 12.40 -41.69
CA ALA A 110 39.63 11.27 -40.80
C ALA A 110 38.48 10.24 -40.74
N LEU A 111 37.42 10.45 -41.52
CA LEU A 111 36.19 9.65 -41.51
C LEU A 111 35.93 9.04 -42.88
N SER A 112 35.41 7.80 -42.89
CA SER A 112 35.13 7.05 -44.12
C SER A 112 33.69 6.54 -44.13
N PHE A 113 33.04 6.65 -45.29
CA PHE A 113 31.63 6.28 -45.48
C PHE A 113 31.46 5.33 -46.67
N ASP A 114 32.55 4.74 -47.14
CA ASP A 114 32.55 3.64 -48.11
C ASP A 114 33.03 2.38 -47.38
N PRO A 115 32.19 1.33 -47.21
CA PRO A 115 30.80 1.22 -47.66
C PRO A 115 29.82 2.08 -46.83
N LEU A 116 28.70 2.46 -47.47
CA LEU A 116 27.57 3.16 -46.86
C LEU A 116 26.68 2.19 -46.06
N PRO A 117 25.93 2.66 -45.02
CA PRO A 117 25.88 4.04 -44.53
C PRO A 117 27.09 4.46 -43.69
N TYR A 118 27.87 3.51 -43.17
CA TYR A 118 28.92 3.78 -42.18
C TYR A 118 29.97 2.67 -42.17
N ASN A 119 31.24 3.00 -42.47
CA ASN A 119 32.34 2.04 -42.42
C ASN A 119 32.78 1.79 -40.96
N ALA A 120 32.23 0.74 -40.35
CA ALA A 120 32.57 0.33 -38.98
C ALA A 120 34.07 0.06 -38.77
N ILE A 121 34.73 -0.57 -39.76
CA ILE A 121 36.13 -1.01 -39.67
C ILE A 121 37.08 0.19 -39.55
N GLN A 122 36.81 1.27 -40.29
CA GLN A 122 37.64 2.48 -40.26
C GLN A 122 37.19 3.48 -39.19
N ASN A 123 35.88 3.72 -39.04
CA ASN A 123 35.39 4.75 -38.14
C ASN A 123 35.43 4.34 -36.65
N ASN A 124 35.16 3.08 -36.29
CA ASN A 124 35.11 2.70 -34.87
C ASN A 124 36.50 2.85 -34.20
N LEU A 125 37.58 2.59 -34.93
CA LEU A 125 38.97 2.82 -34.48
C LEU A 125 39.28 4.31 -34.17
N VAL A 126 38.46 5.22 -34.68
CA VAL A 126 38.64 6.69 -34.59
C VAL A 126 37.59 7.32 -33.66
N LEU A 127 36.46 6.64 -33.42
CA LEU A 127 35.29 7.14 -32.69
C LEU A 127 34.99 6.41 -31.37
N SER A 128 35.75 5.38 -30.99
CA SER A 128 35.51 4.58 -29.77
C SER A 128 36.80 4.12 -29.08
N GLY A 129 36.69 3.86 -27.77
CA GLY A 129 37.76 3.29 -26.94
C GLY A 129 38.75 4.29 -26.34
N ASN A 130 39.58 3.84 -25.38
CA ASN A 130 40.43 4.70 -24.55
C ASN A 130 41.90 4.78 -25.02
N SER A 131 42.13 4.90 -26.33
CA SER A 131 43.47 4.98 -26.91
C SER A 131 43.71 6.29 -27.66
N ASP A 132 44.97 6.65 -27.90
CA ASP A 132 45.39 7.89 -28.60
C ASP A 132 44.80 8.08 -30.02
N THR A 133 44.15 7.03 -30.55
CA THR A 133 43.45 6.99 -31.84
C THR A 133 42.02 7.55 -31.78
N ASN A 134 41.38 7.56 -30.60
CA ASN A 134 40.02 8.07 -30.44
C ASN A 134 40.02 9.61 -30.53
N LEU A 135 39.63 10.12 -31.70
CA LEU A 135 39.54 11.56 -31.95
C LEU A 135 38.43 12.24 -31.14
N CYS A 136 37.45 11.51 -30.62
CA CYS A 136 36.40 12.07 -29.77
C CYS A 136 36.96 12.53 -28.42
N GLN A 137 37.77 11.69 -27.77
CA GLN A 137 38.46 12.07 -26.53
C GLN A 137 39.52 13.16 -26.80
N LYS A 138 40.22 13.10 -27.94
CA LYS A 138 41.33 14.00 -28.28
C LYS A 138 40.94 15.37 -28.83
N LEU A 139 39.73 15.52 -29.37
CA LEU A 139 39.21 16.75 -29.99
C LEU A 139 37.94 17.28 -29.28
N SER A 140 37.64 16.79 -28.08
CA SER A 140 36.64 17.36 -27.18
C SER A 140 37.33 18.26 -26.16
N ASP A 141 36.81 19.47 -25.93
CA ASP A 141 37.39 20.42 -24.97
C ASP A 141 37.41 19.86 -23.53
N ASP A 142 36.41 19.05 -23.16
CA ASP A 142 36.33 18.34 -21.87
C ASP A 142 36.90 16.90 -21.92
N ASN A 143 37.68 16.55 -22.95
CA ASN A 143 38.20 15.20 -23.22
C ASN A 143 37.14 14.07 -23.18
N LEU A 144 35.87 14.41 -23.41
CA LEU A 144 34.71 13.51 -23.29
C LEU A 144 34.52 12.86 -21.89
N ILE A 145 35.04 13.47 -20.82
CA ILE A 145 35.09 12.90 -19.44
C ILE A 145 33.73 12.43 -18.92
N ASN A 146 32.64 13.09 -19.30
CA ASN A 146 31.28 12.78 -18.84
C ASN A 146 30.56 11.70 -19.68
N CYS A 147 31.24 11.05 -20.64
CA CYS A 147 30.65 10.11 -21.58
C CYS A 147 30.90 8.63 -21.22
N PRO A 148 29.89 7.86 -20.75
CA PRO A 148 30.11 6.51 -20.25
C PRO A 148 30.52 5.50 -21.34
N SER A 149 29.99 5.63 -22.55
CA SER A 149 30.33 4.76 -23.70
C SER A 149 31.77 4.93 -24.20
N GLN A 150 32.48 5.98 -23.76
CA GLN A 150 33.81 6.37 -24.23
C GLN A 150 33.88 6.50 -25.76
N SER A 151 32.75 6.78 -26.40
CA SER A 151 32.53 6.71 -27.85
C SER A 151 31.56 7.80 -28.31
N CYS A 152 31.68 8.28 -29.56
CA CYS A 152 30.71 9.22 -30.13
C CYS A 152 29.99 8.70 -31.37
N LEU A 153 28.81 9.26 -31.58
CA LEU A 153 28.07 9.19 -32.84
C LEU A 153 28.19 10.51 -33.58
N LEU A 154 28.24 10.44 -34.91
CA LEU A 154 28.21 11.59 -35.80
C LEU A 154 26.76 12.02 -35.97
N THR A 155 26.46 13.29 -35.70
CA THR A 155 25.08 13.81 -35.67
C THR A 155 24.52 14.18 -37.05
N GLY A 156 25.37 14.15 -38.08
CA GLY A 156 25.06 14.68 -39.41
C GLY A 156 25.25 16.19 -39.54
N LYS A 157 25.43 16.96 -38.45
CA LYS A 157 25.78 18.38 -38.55
C LYS A 157 27.22 18.55 -39.02
N GLN A 158 27.47 19.56 -39.85
CA GLN A 158 28.78 19.90 -40.39
C GLN A 158 29.05 21.40 -40.25
N SER A 159 30.24 21.76 -39.77
CA SER A 159 30.75 23.13 -39.69
C SER A 159 32.07 23.22 -40.44
N GLY A 160 32.05 23.86 -41.62
CA GLY A 160 33.20 23.91 -42.52
C GLY A 160 33.65 22.50 -42.96
N SER A 161 34.90 22.15 -42.65
CA SER A 161 35.48 20.82 -42.90
C SER A 161 35.15 19.77 -41.86
N ASN A 162 34.55 20.15 -40.73
CA ASN A 162 34.45 19.29 -39.55
C ASN A 162 33.02 18.85 -39.30
N ARG A 163 32.83 17.60 -38.86
CA ARG A 163 31.55 17.04 -38.46
C ARG A 163 31.42 17.06 -36.94
N GLU A 164 30.21 17.33 -36.48
CA GLU A 164 29.86 17.29 -35.07
C GLU A 164 29.69 15.83 -34.63
N ALA A 165 30.39 15.45 -33.56
CA ALA A 165 30.34 14.14 -32.93
C ALA A 165 29.97 14.31 -31.45
N CYS A 166 28.98 13.58 -30.96
CA CYS A 166 28.47 13.70 -29.60
C CYS A 166 28.46 12.34 -28.89
N CYS A 167 28.59 12.34 -27.55
CA CYS A 167 28.64 11.15 -26.71
C CYS A 167 27.51 10.15 -27.03
N ALA A 168 27.85 8.88 -27.31
CA ALA A 168 26.89 7.83 -27.59
C ALA A 168 26.22 7.31 -26.30
N TRP A 169 24.92 7.03 -26.33
CA TRP A 169 24.17 6.55 -25.16
C TRP A 169 24.56 5.12 -24.74
N ASP A 170 25.14 4.99 -23.54
CA ASP A 170 25.51 3.71 -22.91
C ASP A 170 24.48 3.26 -21.87
N LEU A 171 23.36 2.70 -22.32
CA LEU A 171 22.37 2.09 -21.45
C LEU A 171 22.06 0.65 -21.86
N PRO A 172 21.66 -0.20 -20.90
CA PRO A 172 20.99 -1.45 -21.22
C PRO A 172 19.71 -1.17 -22.02
N ILE A 173 19.29 -2.13 -22.84
CA ILE A 173 18.05 -2.04 -23.61
C ILE A 173 17.23 -3.30 -23.36
N TRP A 174 15.93 -3.12 -23.10
CA TRP A 174 14.99 -4.22 -22.98
C TRP A 174 14.84 -4.94 -24.32
N LEU A 175 15.18 -6.22 -24.34
CA LEU A 175 14.97 -7.11 -25.49
C LEU A 175 13.48 -7.45 -25.56
N TYR A 176 12.73 -6.66 -26.33
CA TYR A 176 11.29 -6.90 -26.53
C TYR A 176 11.05 -8.15 -27.40
N ASP A 177 10.01 -8.91 -27.06
CA ASP A 177 9.49 -9.99 -27.90
C ASP A 177 8.81 -9.40 -29.14
N ASP A 178 9.12 -9.97 -30.30
CA ASP A 178 8.53 -9.61 -31.57
C ASP A 178 7.37 -10.55 -31.90
N ARG A 179 6.15 -10.03 -31.74
CA ARG A 179 4.90 -10.78 -31.97
C ARG A 179 4.58 -11.01 -33.45
N SER A 180 5.38 -10.48 -34.38
CA SER A 180 5.25 -10.81 -35.81
C SER A 180 5.90 -12.16 -36.19
N ILE A 181 6.70 -12.73 -35.27
CA ILE A 181 7.42 -14.00 -35.46
C ILE A 181 6.78 -15.07 -34.59
N GLU A 182 6.19 -16.10 -35.22
CA GLU A 182 5.52 -17.21 -34.54
C GLU A 182 6.48 -18.27 -33.98
N GLU A 183 7.73 -18.31 -34.44
CA GLU A 183 8.75 -19.24 -33.92
C GLU A 183 9.25 -18.83 -32.52
N GLU A 184 9.23 -19.78 -31.58
CA GLU A 184 9.75 -19.59 -30.21
C GLU A 184 11.28 -19.76 -30.15
N THR A 185 11.94 -18.86 -29.42
CA THR A 185 13.38 -18.91 -29.14
C THR A 185 13.64 -19.65 -27.83
N THR A 186 14.41 -20.74 -27.88
CA THR A 186 14.76 -21.57 -26.71
C THR A 186 16.09 -21.18 -26.06
N ILE A 187 16.95 -20.45 -26.77
CA ILE A 187 18.27 -20.03 -26.26
C ILE A 187 18.21 -18.67 -25.55
N PRO A 188 18.94 -18.46 -24.44
CA PRO A 188 18.94 -17.21 -23.71
C PRO A 188 19.69 -16.10 -24.48
N ALA A 189 19.14 -14.89 -24.42
CA ALA A 189 19.74 -13.68 -24.95
C ALA A 189 19.92 -12.63 -23.84
N ALA A 190 21.01 -11.86 -23.89
CA ALA A 190 21.21 -10.69 -23.03
C ALA A 190 21.78 -9.52 -23.83
N TYR A 191 21.53 -8.30 -23.34
CA TYR A 191 22.04 -7.07 -23.93
C TYR A 191 23.26 -6.57 -23.14
N VAL A 192 24.27 -6.09 -23.87
CA VAL A 192 25.54 -5.57 -23.33
C VAL A 192 25.74 -4.13 -23.82
N THR A 193 26.17 -3.22 -22.96
CA THR A 193 26.39 -1.81 -23.35
C THR A 193 27.66 -1.64 -24.20
N MET A 194 27.88 -0.47 -24.81
CA MET A 194 29.07 -0.21 -25.63
C MET A 194 30.34 -0.27 -24.78
N GLU A 195 30.34 0.34 -23.58
CA GLU A 195 31.47 0.28 -22.66
C GLU A 195 31.80 -1.17 -22.27
N GLN A 196 30.79 -1.93 -21.86
CA GLN A 196 30.92 -3.34 -21.47
C GLN A 196 31.39 -4.23 -22.63
N ALA A 197 30.94 -3.94 -23.86
CA ALA A 197 31.39 -4.65 -25.06
C ALA A 197 32.84 -4.32 -25.40
N ALA A 198 33.26 -3.06 -25.30
CA ALA A 198 34.65 -2.66 -25.50
C ALA A 198 35.59 -3.33 -24.48
N GLN A 199 35.19 -3.40 -23.20
CA GLN A 199 35.90 -4.17 -22.18
C GLN A 199 35.99 -5.66 -22.56
N LEU A 200 34.89 -6.27 -23.01
CA LEU A 200 34.83 -7.68 -23.41
C LEU A 200 35.69 -7.99 -24.65
N PHE A 201 35.76 -7.08 -25.62
CA PHE A 201 36.70 -7.19 -26.75
C PHE A 201 38.16 -7.04 -26.31
N GLY A 202 38.43 -6.17 -25.33
CA GLY A 202 39.75 -6.06 -24.68
C GLY A 202 40.20 -7.37 -24.03
N PHE A 203 39.28 -8.11 -23.39
CA PHE A 203 39.58 -9.45 -22.88
C PHE A 203 39.75 -10.48 -24.01
N LEU A 204 38.89 -10.48 -25.03
CA LEU A 204 38.94 -11.41 -26.17
C LEU A 204 40.20 -11.28 -27.05
N GLY A 205 41.00 -10.22 -26.91
CA GLY A 205 42.24 -10.03 -27.65
C GLY A 205 43.41 -10.96 -27.26
N GLY A 206 43.25 -11.81 -26.24
CA GLY A 206 44.23 -12.84 -25.86
C GLY A 206 43.97 -14.20 -26.52
N GLU A 207 45.04 -14.98 -26.75
CA GLU A 207 44.98 -16.27 -27.49
C GLU A 207 44.24 -17.42 -26.76
N GLU A 208 43.74 -17.23 -25.54
CA GLU A 208 43.03 -18.26 -24.77
C GLU A 208 41.52 -18.29 -25.01
N LEU A 209 40.95 -19.50 -25.12
CA LEU A 209 39.51 -19.73 -25.29
C LEU A 209 38.70 -19.30 -24.06
N GLN A 210 38.10 -18.11 -24.11
CA GLN A 210 37.34 -17.57 -23.00
C GLN A 210 35.97 -18.25 -22.85
N HIS A 211 35.70 -18.70 -21.63
CA HIS A 211 34.47 -19.40 -21.26
C HIS A 211 33.58 -18.49 -20.42
N VAL A 212 32.41 -18.14 -20.96
CA VAL A 212 31.41 -17.31 -20.29
C VAL A 212 30.30 -18.18 -19.69
N ARG A 213 29.68 -17.69 -18.61
CA ARG A 213 28.47 -18.26 -18.01
C ARG A 213 27.37 -17.21 -18.00
N MET A 214 26.34 -17.41 -18.81
CA MET A 214 25.09 -16.64 -18.70
C MET A 214 24.14 -17.35 -17.73
N TYR A 215 23.56 -16.59 -16.80
CA TYR A 215 22.56 -17.09 -15.86
C TYR A 215 21.52 -16.00 -15.57
N ALA A 216 20.25 -16.38 -15.46
CA ALA A 216 19.23 -15.49 -14.93
C ALA A 216 19.45 -15.29 -13.43
N ARG A 217 19.37 -14.04 -12.94
CA ARG A 217 19.25 -13.80 -11.50
C ARG A 217 17.93 -14.39 -11.02
N TRP A 218 17.97 -15.17 -9.94
CA TRP A 218 16.76 -15.76 -9.37
C TRP A 218 15.81 -14.64 -8.92
N LYS A 219 14.62 -14.61 -9.52
CA LYS A 219 13.51 -13.74 -9.12
C LYS A 219 12.66 -14.51 -8.10
N PRO A 220 12.37 -13.96 -6.91
CA PRO A 220 11.42 -14.58 -5.99
C PRO A 220 10.02 -14.55 -6.61
N GLU A 221 9.44 -15.73 -6.85
CA GLU A 221 8.01 -15.86 -7.19
C GLU A 221 7.15 -15.28 -6.05
N TRP A 222 7.45 -15.66 -4.80
CA TRP A 222 6.66 -15.29 -3.63
C TRP A 222 7.34 -14.17 -2.83
N ASN A 223 6.74 -12.98 -2.86
CA ASN A 223 7.22 -11.83 -2.09
C ASN A 223 6.90 -12.00 -0.59
N VAL A 224 7.95 -12.26 0.21
CA VAL A 224 7.83 -12.39 1.68
C VAL A 224 7.20 -11.14 2.32
N SER A 225 7.50 -9.94 1.78
CA SER A 225 6.89 -8.68 2.23
C SER A 225 5.35 -8.66 2.09
N SER A 226 4.78 -9.33 1.08
CA SER A 226 3.33 -9.45 0.89
C SER A 226 2.69 -10.37 1.94
N GLY A 227 3.41 -11.41 2.40
CA GLY A 227 2.99 -12.22 3.56
C GLY A 227 3.05 -11.45 4.88
N VAL A 228 4.10 -10.65 5.09
CA VAL A 228 4.25 -9.82 6.30
C VAL A 228 3.20 -8.70 6.36
N ILE A 229 2.90 -8.03 5.23
CA ILE A 229 1.90 -6.94 5.22
C ILE A 229 0.46 -7.47 5.40
N TRP A 230 0.16 -8.66 4.85
CA TRP A 230 -1.10 -9.38 5.13
C TRP A 230 -1.22 -9.69 6.63
N ALA A 231 -0.19 -10.28 7.24
CA ALA A 231 -0.19 -10.59 8.66
C ALA A 231 -0.32 -9.34 9.55
N LEU A 232 0.34 -8.24 9.16
CA LEU A 232 0.22 -6.94 9.83
C LEU A 232 -1.21 -6.38 9.71
N GLY A 233 -1.82 -6.40 8.52
CA GLY A 233 -3.20 -5.94 8.30
C GLY A 233 -4.24 -6.73 9.11
N VAL A 234 -4.10 -8.06 9.17
CA VAL A 234 -4.94 -8.94 10.02
C VAL A 234 -4.71 -8.65 11.50
N PHE A 235 -3.46 -8.50 11.94
CA PHE A 235 -3.14 -8.18 13.33
C PHE A 235 -3.70 -6.82 13.76
N VAL A 236 -3.55 -5.77 12.94
CA VAL A 236 -4.07 -4.42 13.23
C VAL A 236 -5.59 -4.41 13.27
N ALA A 237 -6.27 -5.02 12.29
CA ALA A 237 -7.74 -5.12 12.28
C ALA A 237 -8.27 -5.86 13.53
N ALA A 238 -7.70 -7.04 13.83
CA ALA A 238 -8.12 -7.85 14.98
C ALA A 238 -7.80 -7.18 16.33
N LEU A 239 -6.64 -6.52 16.47
CA LEU A 239 -6.26 -5.78 17.68
C LEU A 239 -7.16 -4.57 17.89
N ALA A 240 -7.39 -3.77 16.84
CA ALA A 240 -8.26 -2.60 16.90
C ALA A 240 -9.68 -3.01 17.33
N ALA A 241 -10.28 -3.96 16.62
CA ALA A 241 -11.59 -4.52 16.94
C ALA A 241 -11.66 -5.09 18.37
N TYR A 242 -10.63 -5.85 18.79
CA TYR A 242 -10.56 -6.36 20.16
C TYR A 242 -10.56 -5.24 21.21
N LEU A 243 -9.81 -4.16 20.99
CA LEU A 243 -9.74 -3.02 21.92
C LEU A 243 -11.06 -2.26 22.04
N THR A 244 -11.92 -2.23 21.00
CA THR A 244 -13.23 -1.54 21.07
C THR A 244 -14.20 -2.12 22.11
N ALA A 245 -13.98 -3.37 22.53
CA ALA A 245 -14.83 -4.08 23.48
C ALA A 245 -14.22 -4.17 24.89
N ASP A 246 -13.09 -3.50 25.13
CA ASP A 246 -12.34 -3.54 26.40
C ASP A 246 -13.17 -3.02 27.58
N ASP A 247 -14.09 -2.06 27.37
CA ASP A 247 -14.88 -1.46 28.44
C ASP A 247 -15.96 -2.41 28.99
N TYR A 248 -16.66 -3.15 28.13
CA TYR A 248 -17.55 -4.25 28.57
C TYR A 248 -16.76 -5.34 29.30
N ARG A 249 -15.55 -5.68 28.85
CA ARG A 249 -14.71 -6.70 29.52
C ARG A 249 -14.24 -6.23 30.89
N LYS A 250 -13.75 -4.98 31.03
CA LYS A 250 -13.41 -4.36 32.32
C LYS A 250 -14.61 -4.34 33.27
N LEU A 251 -15.81 -4.04 32.77
CA LEU A 251 -17.03 -4.03 33.58
C LEU A 251 -17.45 -5.43 34.03
N SER A 252 -17.44 -6.41 33.12
CA SER A 252 -17.62 -7.84 33.41
C SER A 252 -16.65 -8.29 34.50
N ASP A 253 -15.36 -7.99 34.37
CA ASP A 253 -14.33 -8.32 35.35
C ASP A 253 -14.59 -7.68 36.73
N LYS A 254 -15.04 -6.42 36.78
CA LYS A 254 -15.45 -5.76 38.05
C LYS A 254 -16.63 -6.50 38.69
N ILE A 255 -17.65 -6.85 37.91
CA ILE A 255 -18.88 -7.50 38.39
C ILE A 255 -18.59 -8.92 38.90
N VAL A 256 -17.86 -9.74 38.14
CA VAL A 256 -17.48 -11.10 38.57
C VAL A 256 -16.68 -11.06 39.87
N ARG A 257 -15.70 -10.15 39.99
CA ARG A 257 -14.91 -9.97 41.23
C ARG A 257 -15.78 -9.48 42.40
N ALA A 258 -16.83 -8.69 42.15
CA ALA A 258 -17.78 -8.27 43.18
C ALA A 258 -18.69 -9.43 43.63
N GLN A 259 -19.23 -10.21 42.67
CA GLN A 259 -20.04 -11.41 42.94
C GLN A 259 -19.25 -12.47 43.73
N THR A 260 -17.99 -12.73 43.36
CA THR A 260 -17.12 -13.66 44.12
C THR A 260 -16.93 -13.17 45.56
N ARG A 261 -16.59 -11.89 45.77
CA ARG A 261 -16.45 -11.31 47.11
C ARG A 261 -17.74 -11.33 47.92
N GLN A 262 -18.89 -11.12 47.28
CA GLN A 262 -20.19 -11.25 47.94
C GLN A 262 -20.41 -12.70 48.41
N ARG A 263 -20.18 -13.68 47.55
CA ARG A 263 -20.28 -15.10 47.90
C ARG A 263 -19.34 -15.51 49.04
N GLU A 264 -18.07 -15.12 48.98
CA GLU A 264 -17.09 -15.29 50.07
C GLU A 264 -17.58 -14.64 51.38
N SER A 265 -18.17 -13.44 51.31
CA SER A 265 -18.70 -12.75 52.50
C SER A 265 -19.96 -13.42 53.08
N SER A 266 -20.82 -14.00 52.24
CA SER A 266 -21.99 -14.77 52.67
C SER A 266 -21.59 -16.09 53.32
N GLU A 267 -20.62 -16.81 52.75
CA GLU A 267 -20.06 -18.04 53.34
C GLU A 267 -19.32 -17.74 54.68
N LEU A 268 -18.79 -16.52 54.85
CA LEU A 268 -18.18 -16.03 56.10
C LEU A 268 -19.16 -15.25 57.02
N GLY A 269 -20.47 -15.30 56.76
CA GLY A 269 -21.51 -14.69 57.62
C GLY A 269 -21.44 -13.17 57.80
N ARG A 270 -20.74 -12.45 56.90
CA ARG A 270 -20.45 -11.02 57.04
C ARG A 270 -21.38 -10.18 56.16
N GLN A 271 -22.09 -9.21 56.74
CA GLN A 271 -23.00 -8.34 56.00
C GLN A 271 -22.27 -7.66 54.80
N PRO A 272 -22.80 -7.78 53.58
CA PRO A 272 -22.20 -7.15 52.40
C PRO A 272 -22.46 -5.65 52.43
N ARG A 273 -21.41 -4.85 52.19
CA ARG A 273 -21.60 -3.42 51.88
C ARG A 273 -22.20 -3.26 50.48
N PRO A 274 -23.08 -2.27 50.25
CA PRO A 274 -23.61 -2.01 48.91
C PRO A 274 -22.47 -1.65 47.95
N ALA A 275 -22.47 -2.28 46.77
CA ALA A 275 -21.47 -2.01 45.74
C ALA A 275 -21.79 -0.67 45.06
N HIS A 276 -20.93 0.33 45.27
CA HIS A 276 -21.06 1.63 44.62
C HIS A 276 -20.89 1.46 43.10
N ARG A 277 -21.90 1.84 42.31
CA ARG A 277 -21.84 1.78 40.84
C ARG A 277 -20.72 2.72 40.34
N PRO A 278 -19.76 2.24 39.53
CA PRO A 278 -18.74 3.11 38.96
C PRO A 278 -19.33 3.90 37.79
N THR A 279 -19.89 5.07 38.06
CA THR A 279 -20.29 6.04 37.04
C THR A 279 -19.09 6.32 36.12
N THR A 280 -19.21 5.86 34.88
CA THR A 280 -18.19 6.04 33.86
C THR A 280 -18.83 6.89 32.78
N HIS A 281 -18.40 8.15 32.66
CA HIS A 281 -18.95 9.04 31.63
C HIS A 281 -18.67 8.47 30.23
N PRO A 282 -19.58 8.65 29.26
CA PRO A 282 -19.33 8.21 27.89
C PRO A 282 -18.17 9.00 27.27
N ASP A 283 -17.15 8.29 26.77
CA ASP A 283 -16.22 8.83 25.78
C ASP A 283 -17.05 9.34 24.58
N GLU A 284 -16.72 10.52 24.04
CA GLU A 284 -17.27 11.00 22.77
C GLU A 284 -17.07 9.93 21.67
N THR A 285 -18.17 9.31 21.23
CA THR A 285 -18.13 8.22 20.25
C THR A 285 -19.19 8.44 19.18
N LEU A 286 -18.76 8.33 17.92
CA LEU A 286 -19.60 8.67 16.77
C LEU A 286 -20.42 7.45 16.37
N GLU A 287 -21.71 7.48 16.68
CA GLU A 287 -22.68 6.51 16.16
C GLU A 287 -22.94 6.74 14.67
N LEU A 288 -22.69 5.71 13.86
CA LEU A 288 -22.91 5.78 12.43
C LEU A 288 -24.39 5.53 12.10
N THR A 289 -25.02 6.48 11.41
CA THR A 289 -26.36 6.34 10.82
C THR A 289 -26.25 6.00 9.32
N PRO A 290 -27.31 5.51 8.66
CA PRO A 290 -27.32 5.33 7.21
C PRO A 290 -26.98 6.62 6.44
N MET A 291 -27.39 7.79 6.94
CA MET A 291 -27.06 9.09 6.36
C MET A 291 -25.59 9.46 6.55
N HIS A 292 -24.99 9.15 7.71
CA HIS A 292 -23.54 9.31 7.92
C HIS A 292 -22.72 8.39 6.99
N ALA A 293 -23.19 7.16 6.75
CA ALA A 293 -22.55 6.23 5.82
C ALA A 293 -22.56 6.74 4.36
N LEU A 294 -23.71 7.26 3.88
CA LEU A 294 -23.81 7.84 2.54
C LEU A 294 -22.99 9.15 2.42
N GLY A 295 -23.06 10.02 3.43
CA GLY A 295 -22.31 11.28 3.49
C GLY A 295 -20.80 11.07 3.49
N PHE A 296 -20.30 10.05 4.20
CA PHE A 296 -18.89 9.65 4.18
C PHE A 296 -18.38 9.34 2.76
N ILE A 297 -19.15 8.57 1.98
CA ILE A 297 -18.76 8.17 0.62
C ILE A 297 -18.83 9.36 -0.35
N ILE A 298 -19.81 10.26 -0.20
CA ILE A 298 -19.89 11.51 -0.97
C ILE A 298 -18.69 12.42 -0.66
N MET A 299 -18.31 12.59 0.61
CA MET A 299 -17.14 13.39 1.00
C MET A 299 -15.81 12.75 0.57
N ALA A 300 -15.69 11.42 0.60
CA ALA A 300 -14.51 10.73 0.07
C ALA A 300 -14.38 10.95 -1.45
N SER A 301 -15.49 10.83 -2.18
CA SER A 301 -15.55 11.04 -3.64
C SER A 301 -15.17 12.49 -4.02
N SER A 302 -15.71 13.49 -3.33
CA SER A 302 -15.40 14.90 -3.60
C SER A 302 -13.97 15.25 -3.21
N SER A 303 -13.48 14.73 -2.08
CA SER A 303 -12.08 14.90 -1.65
C SER A 303 -11.08 14.34 -2.68
N LEU A 304 -11.28 13.11 -3.17
CA LEU A 304 -10.42 12.54 -4.21
C LEU A 304 -10.46 13.34 -5.52
N MET A 305 -11.63 13.84 -5.92
CA MET A 305 -11.77 14.69 -7.11
C MET A 305 -11.03 16.02 -6.94
N ILE A 306 -11.07 16.63 -5.75
CA ILE A 306 -10.28 17.83 -5.41
C ILE A 306 -8.78 17.52 -5.46
N LEU A 307 -8.32 16.40 -4.89
CA LEU A 307 -6.91 16.00 -4.95
C LEU A 307 -6.43 15.79 -6.39
N PHE A 308 -7.26 15.17 -7.24
CA PHE A 308 -6.96 14.92 -8.65
C PHE A 308 -6.77 16.22 -9.47
N TYR A 309 -7.69 17.18 -9.33
CA TYR A 309 -7.62 18.44 -10.08
C TYR A 309 -6.63 19.46 -9.51
N PHE A 310 -6.62 19.65 -8.18
CA PHE A 310 -5.80 20.69 -7.54
C PHE A 310 -4.39 20.23 -7.12
N LYS A 311 -4.10 18.92 -7.16
CA LYS A 311 -2.78 18.32 -6.87
C LYS A 311 -2.16 18.72 -5.51
N ILE A 312 -3.00 19.02 -4.51
CA ILE A 312 -2.58 19.53 -3.18
C ILE A 312 -1.98 18.45 -2.24
N TYR A 313 -1.25 17.47 -2.79
CA TYR A 313 -0.71 16.30 -2.08
C TYR A 313 0.19 16.66 -0.89
N GLY A 314 0.88 17.80 -0.94
CA GLY A 314 1.66 18.32 0.19
C GLY A 314 0.79 18.63 1.43
N VAL A 315 -0.43 19.14 1.25
CA VAL A 315 -1.37 19.40 2.35
C VAL A 315 -1.80 18.08 3.01
N VAL A 316 -2.03 17.04 2.21
CA VAL A 316 -2.35 15.68 2.71
C VAL A 316 -1.23 15.13 3.58
N LYS A 317 0.05 15.29 3.18
CA LYS A 317 1.21 14.89 4.02
C LYS A 317 1.24 15.61 5.37
N VAL A 318 0.96 16.92 5.39
CA VAL A 318 0.91 17.73 6.64
C VAL A 318 -0.24 17.30 7.54
N MET A 319 -1.46 17.17 6.99
CA MET A 319 -2.64 16.71 7.74
C MET A 319 -2.47 15.30 8.29
N TYR A 320 -1.88 14.39 7.50
CA TYR A 320 -1.57 13.02 7.93
C TYR A 320 -0.59 13.02 9.10
N ALA A 321 0.53 13.75 9.01
CA ALA A 321 1.51 13.82 10.09
C ALA A 321 0.91 14.35 11.40
N PHE A 322 0.06 15.38 11.33
CA PHE A 322 -0.63 15.92 12.51
C PHE A 322 -1.62 14.92 13.13
N GLY A 323 -2.53 14.34 12.32
CA GLY A 323 -3.50 13.35 12.78
C GLY A 323 -2.84 12.10 13.38
N CYS A 324 -1.79 11.59 12.73
CA CYS A 324 -1.05 10.42 13.19
C CYS A 324 -0.23 10.69 14.45
N SER A 325 0.23 11.92 14.68
CA SER A 325 0.85 12.32 15.95
C SER A 325 -0.11 12.13 17.12
N ASN A 326 -1.35 12.60 16.95
CA ASN A 326 -2.41 12.46 17.94
C ASN A 326 -2.71 10.97 18.22
N ALA A 327 -2.90 10.17 17.18
CA ALA A 327 -3.14 8.73 17.32
C ALA A 327 -1.96 7.99 17.96
N LEU A 328 -0.70 8.30 17.61
CA LEU A 328 0.49 7.70 18.23
C LEU A 328 0.59 8.05 19.73
N ALA A 329 0.32 9.32 20.07
CA ALA A 329 0.33 9.80 21.45
C ALA A 329 -0.67 9.02 22.31
N GLN A 330 -1.91 8.87 21.85
CA GLN A 330 -2.98 8.20 22.59
C GLN A 330 -2.86 6.67 22.61
N VAL A 331 -2.57 6.03 21.47
CA VAL A 331 -2.61 4.56 21.33
C VAL A 331 -1.35 3.88 21.90
N ILE A 332 -0.16 4.47 21.74
CA ILE A 332 1.10 3.83 22.15
C ILE A 332 1.79 4.59 23.28
N LEU A 333 2.08 5.90 23.10
CA LEU A 333 2.98 6.61 24.01
C LEU A 333 2.38 6.81 25.39
N GLN A 334 1.11 7.25 25.49
CA GLN A 334 0.44 7.47 26.77
C GLN A 334 0.29 6.16 27.58
N PRO A 335 -0.17 5.01 27.04
CA PRO A 335 -0.15 3.74 27.76
C PRO A 335 1.26 3.28 28.15
N SER A 336 2.26 3.49 27.28
CA SER A 336 3.65 3.07 27.53
C SER A 336 4.30 3.89 28.64
N LEU A 337 4.22 5.21 28.59
CA LEU A 337 4.73 6.11 29.63
C LEU A 337 4.01 5.90 30.96
N ASN A 338 2.69 5.64 30.96
CA ASN A 338 1.96 5.25 32.18
C ASN A 338 2.43 3.90 32.76
N ARG A 339 2.81 2.94 31.92
CA ARG A 339 3.36 1.65 32.38
C ARG A 339 4.79 1.81 32.93
N ILE A 340 5.64 2.56 32.24
CA ILE A 340 7.01 2.90 32.65
C ILE A 340 6.99 3.63 34.00
N ARG A 341 6.17 4.69 34.14
CA ARG A 341 6.05 5.46 35.39
C ARG A 341 5.60 4.61 36.56
N LYS A 342 4.64 3.69 36.35
CA LYS A 342 4.21 2.72 37.38
C LYS A 342 5.31 1.74 37.77
N HIS A 343 6.17 1.32 36.83
CA HIS A 343 7.32 0.46 37.11
C HIS A 343 8.40 1.17 37.93
N PHE A 344 8.67 2.45 37.63
CA PHE A 344 9.59 3.31 38.39
C PHE A 344 8.92 4.03 39.58
N GLY A 345 7.75 3.59 40.04
CA GLY A 345 7.07 4.08 41.24
C GLY A 345 6.74 5.58 41.27
N THR A 346 6.75 6.27 40.13
CA THR A 346 6.73 7.75 40.09
C THR A 346 5.32 8.33 40.12
N SER A 347 5.15 9.42 40.87
CA SER A 347 3.91 10.21 40.88
C SER A 347 3.64 10.86 39.52
N ASP A 348 2.36 11.08 39.19
CA ASP A 348 1.92 11.86 38.04
C ASP A 348 1.51 13.26 38.55
N PRO A 349 2.35 14.29 38.44
CA PRO A 349 1.90 15.64 38.69
C PRO A 349 0.84 16.01 37.64
N ILE A 350 -0.30 16.51 38.13
CA ILE A 350 -1.28 17.21 37.29
C ILE A 350 -0.59 18.49 36.83
N ALA A 351 -0.40 18.64 35.51
CA ALA A 351 0.26 19.79 34.92
C ALA A 351 -0.65 21.03 34.99
N TRP A 352 -1.94 20.82 34.72
CA TRP A 352 -2.96 21.86 34.76
C TRP A 352 -4.31 21.21 35.08
N LYS A 353 -5.02 21.77 36.07
CA LYS A 353 -6.44 21.50 36.29
C LYS A 353 -7.26 22.43 35.39
N THR A 354 -7.96 21.87 34.41
CA THR A 354 -8.75 22.69 33.45
C THR A 354 -10.00 23.29 34.09
N GLY A 355 -10.55 22.64 35.14
CA GLY A 355 -11.69 23.15 35.91
C GLY A 355 -13.06 23.01 35.24
N THR A 356 -13.09 22.58 33.98
CA THR A 356 -14.27 22.20 33.21
C THR A 356 -14.44 20.68 33.18
N GLU A 357 -15.69 20.21 33.15
CA GLU A 357 -15.99 18.77 33.17
C GLU A 357 -15.55 18.05 31.89
N ASP A 358 -15.64 18.73 30.73
CA ASP A 358 -15.36 18.15 29.40
C ASP A 358 -13.87 17.81 29.15
N PHE A 359 -12.96 18.62 29.69
CA PHE A 359 -11.52 18.53 29.37
C PHE A 359 -10.68 17.80 30.42
N GLY A 360 -11.17 17.69 31.66
CA GLY A 360 -10.51 16.99 32.76
C GLY A 360 -9.15 17.55 33.19
N ASP A 361 -8.45 16.80 34.06
CA ASP A 361 -7.12 17.16 34.57
C ASP A 361 -5.99 16.71 33.60
N ILE A 362 -5.24 17.69 33.07
CA ILE A 362 -4.12 17.46 32.14
C ILE A 362 -2.90 16.99 32.93
N ARG A 363 -2.41 15.78 32.67
CA ARG A 363 -1.22 15.19 33.33
C ARG A 363 0.06 15.43 32.53
N VAL A 364 1.19 15.57 33.23
CA VAL A 364 2.52 15.71 32.58
C VAL A 364 2.83 14.54 31.64
N THR A 365 2.40 13.31 31.98
CA THR A 365 2.54 12.15 31.09
C THR A 365 1.83 12.31 29.74
N GLN A 366 0.69 13.02 29.68
CA GLN A 366 -0.01 13.30 28.41
C GLN A 366 0.77 14.31 27.58
N ILE A 367 1.20 15.43 28.17
CA ILE A 367 2.00 16.47 27.49
C ILE A 367 3.28 15.88 26.90
N LEU A 368 4.00 15.04 27.67
CA LEU A 368 5.20 14.36 27.19
C LEU A 368 4.91 13.37 26.05
N SER A 369 3.77 12.67 26.09
CA SER A 369 3.35 11.76 25.00
C SER A 369 3.13 12.52 23.70
N PHE A 370 2.43 13.66 23.75
CA PHE A 370 2.19 14.50 22.57
C PHE A 370 3.48 15.14 22.04
N LEU A 371 4.33 15.68 22.91
CA LEU A 371 5.60 16.30 22.51
C LEU A 371 6.50 15.30 21.78
N VAL A 372 6.63 14.07 22.29
CA VAL A 372 7.39 13.01 21.63
C VAL A 372 6.77 12.62 20.28
N ALA A 373 5.43 12.50 20.20
CA ALA A 373 4.75 12.17 18.94
C ALA A 373 4.97 13.22 17.85
N TYR A 374 4.78 14.51 18.17
CA TYR A 374 4.96 15.59 17.20
C TYR A 374 6.42 15.74 16.75
N MET A 375 7.41 15.47 17.61
CA MET A 375 8.82 15.45 17.20
C MET A 375 9.13 14.31 16.21
N ILE A 376 8.57 13.11 16.43
CA ILE A 376 8.69 11.98 15.49
C ILE A 376 8.02 12.31 14.15
N ALA A 377 6.83 12.93 14.18
CA ALA A 377 6.10 13.32 12.98
C ALA A 377 6.77 14.46 12.21
N LEU A 378 7.39 15.43 12.90
CA LEU A 378 8.18 16.47 12.26
C LEU A 378 9.41 15.89 11.55
N ALA A 379 10.12 14.96 12.18
CA ALA A 379 11.24 14.25 11.54
C ALA A 379 10.79 13.44 10.31
N TRP A 380 9.64 12.73 10.41
CA TRP A 380 9.03 12.02 9.28
C TRP A 380 8.62 12.98 8.15
N LEU A 381 8.02 14.13 8.49
CA LEU A 381 7.56 15.14 7.54
C LEU A 381 8.71 15.83 6.81
N VAL A 382 9.81 16.15 7.51
CA VAL A 382 11.04 16.67 6.87
C VAL A 382 11.55 15.67 5.83
N ILE A 383 11.66 14.39 6.18
CA ILE A 383 12.04 13.33 5.23
C ILE A 383 11.01 13.25 4.07
N ALA A 384 9.71 13.36 4.35
CA ALA A 384 8.65 13.31 3.34
C ALA A 384 8.66 14.45 2.31
N PHE A 385 9.42 15.53 2.54
CA PHE A 385 9.58 16.68 1.65
C PHE A 385 11.02 16.88 1.13
N THR A 386 12.05 16.47 1.89
CA THR A 386 13.46 16.62 1.50
C THR A 386 13.98 15.41 0.72
N ASP A 387 13.57 14.18 1.07
CA ASP A 387 14.02 12.97 0.38
C ASP A 387 13.09 12.60 -0.77
N ARG A 388 13.65 12.52 -1.99
CA ARG A 388 12.95 11.98 -3.16
C ARG A 388 12.57 10.51 -2.90
N ASN A 389 13.55 9.63 -2.66
CA ASN A 389 13.31 8.20 -2.46
C ASN A 389 13.05 7.84 -0.98
N ALA A 390 12.18 8.59 -0.31
CA ALA A 390 11.92 8.48 1.14
C ALA A 390 11.60 7.04 1.60
N GLU A 391 10.88 6.25 0.79
CA GLU A 391 10.51 4.86 1.08
C GLU A 391 11.70 3.94 1.34
N THR A 392 12.88 4.25 0.79
CA THR A 392 14.10 3.45 0.99
C THR A 392 14.67 3.59 2.40
N ARG A 393 14.34 4.68 3.13
CA ARG A 393 14.83 4.92 4.49
C ARG A 393 14.01 4.14 5.50
N THR A 394 14.66 3.25 6.25
CA THR A 394 14.00 2.39 7.27
C THR A 394 13.13 3.17 8.26
N PHE A 395 13.58 4.34 8.71
CA PHE A 395 12.79 5.20 9.60
C PHE A 395 11.47 5.66 8.97
N PHE A 396 11.43 5.95 7.66
CA PHE A 396 10.26 6.50 6.99
C PHE A 396 9.12 5.48 6.91
N TRP A 397 9.38 4.29 6.35
CA TRP A 397 8.33 3.26 6.18
C TRP A 397 7.91 2.63 7.52
N VAL A 398 8.84 2.44 8.46
CA VAL A 398 8.49 1.96 9.82
C VAL A 398 7.59 2.97 10.54
N THR A 399 7.95 4.26 10.55
CA THR A 399 7.13 5.30 11.18
C THR A 399 5.78 5.47 10.47
N GLN A 400 5.73 5.40 9.14
CA GLN A 400 4.48 5.42 8.38
C GLN A 400 3.56 4.25 8.73
N ASN A 401 4.09 3.02 8.87
CA ASN A 401 3.31 1.85 9.28
C ASN A 401 2.77 1.97 10.71
N ILE A 402 3.58 2.49 11.63
CA ILE A 402 3.16 2.75 13.02
C ILE A 402 2.04 3.81 13.04
N PHE A 403 2.23 4.92 12.31
CA PHE A 403 1.21 5.96 12.15
C PHE A 403 -0.11 5.42 11.58
N GLY A 404 -0.06 4.68 10.47
CA GLY A 404 -1.24 4.07 9.85
C GLY A 404 -1.94 3.09 10.78
N SER A 405 -1.18 2.24 11.48
CA SER A 405 -1.72 1.29 12.47
C SER A 405 -2.40 2.01 13.64
N CYS A 406 -1.78 3.06 14.18
CA CYS A 406 -2.38 3.89 15.24
C CYS A 406 -3.65 4.58 14.77
N MET A 407 -3.69 5.11 13.54
CA MET A 407 -4.89 5.71 12.96
C MET A 407 -6.02 4.69 12.78
N CYS A 408 -5.74 3.48 12.29
CA CYS A 408 -6.73 2.41 12.19
C CYS A 408 -7.30 2.03 13.56
N ILE A 409 -6.45 1.87 14.59
CA ILE A 409 -6.88 1.55 15.96
C ILE A 409 -7.73 2.68 16.54
N MET A 410 -7.33 3.94 16.35
CA MET A 410 -8.06 5.11 16.86
C MET A 410 -9.42 5.26 16.18
N PHE A 411 -9.46 5.23 14.85
CA PHE A 411 -10.69 5.35 14.05
C PHE A 411 -11.71 4.27 14.44
N LEU A 412 -11.26 3.01 14.56
CA LEU A 412 -12.12 1.89 14.93
C LEU A 412 -12.58 1.93 16.40
N LYS A 413 -11.85 2.60 17.31
CA LYS A 413 -12.33 2.85 18.69
C LYS A 413 -13.39 3.97 18.74
N THR A 414 -13.19 5.06 17.99
CA THR A 414 -14.06 6.24 18.02
C THR A 414 -15.39 6.03 17.31
N ILE A 415 -15.40 5.33 16.16
CA ILE A 415 -16.62 5.12 15.36
C ILE A 415 -17.30 3.82 15.76
N ARG A 416 -18.59 3.92 16.10
CA ARG A 416 -19.42 2.81 16.57
C ARG A 416 -20.54 2.56 15.56
N LEU A 417 -20.65 1.31 15.10
CA LEU A 417 -21.86 0.83 14.43
C LEU A 417 -22.90 0.43 15.50
N ASN A 418 -24.16 0.75 15.24
CA ASN A 418 -25.30 0.44 16.11
C ASN A 418 -26.10 -0.80 15.66
N SER A 419 -26.06 -1.15 14.36
CA SER A 419 -26.66 -2.39 13.82
C SER A 419 -25.91 -2.93 12.59
N ILE A 420 -26.21 -4.17 12.19
CA ILE A 420 -25.68 -4.76 10.96
C ILE A 420 -26.33 -4.16 9.69
N GLU A 421 -27.47 -3.48 9.80
CA GLU A 421 -28.11 -2.78 8.67
C GLU A 421 -27.21 -1.64 8.17
N VAL A 422 -26.76 -0.76 9.07
CA VAL A 422 -25.83 0.33 8.73
C VAL A 422 -24.50 -0.23 8.21
N ALA A 423 -24.02 -1.33 8.80
CA ALA A 423 -22.84 -2.04 8.33
C ALA A 423 -23.01 -2.55 6.89
N SER A 424 -24.15 -3.15 6.59
CA SER A 424 -24.48 -3.71 5.27
C SER A 424 -24.55 -2.62 4.21
N ILE A 425 -25.23 -1.51 4.50
CA ILE A 425 -25.35 -0.35 3.60
C ILE A 425 -23.97 0.24 3.32
N LEU A 426 -23.17 0.51 4.37
CA LEU A 426 -21.82 1.08 4.23
C LEU A 426 -20.91 0.18 3.38
N LEU A 427 -20.85 -1.12 3.68
CA LEU A 427 -19.97 -2.06 2.99
C LEU A 427 -20.40 -2.35 1.55
N VAL A 428 -21.71 -2.43 1.26
CA VAL A 428 -22.21 -2.67 -0.10
C VAL A 428 -21.99 -1.44 -1.00
N VAL A 429 -22.19 -0.21 -0.49
CA VAL A 429 -21.88 0.99 -1.28
C VAL A 429 -20.36 1.14 -1.46
N ALA A 430 -19.56 0.83 -0.44
CA ALA A 430 -18.09 0.82 -0.55
C ALA A 430 -17.56 -0.21 -1.57
N PHE A 431 -18.18 -1.40 -1.64
CA PHE A 431 -17.89 -2.43 -2.64
C PHE A 431 -18.09 -1.93 -4.08
N PHE A 432 -19.22 -1.27 -4.38
CA PHE A 432 -19.47 -0.70 -5.71
C PHE A 432 -18.58 0.51 -6.02
N TYR A 433 -18.25 1.32 -5.00
CA TYR A 433 -17.33 2.44 -5.09
C TYR A 433 -15.91 1.99 -5.50
N ASP A 434 -15.38 0.93 -4.89
CA ASP A 434 -14.05 0.38 -5.18
C ASP A 434 -13.98 -0.12 -6.65
N ILE A 435 -14.98 -0.90 -7.07
CA ILE A 435 -15.15 -1.35 -8.47
C ILE A 435 -15.21 -0.17 -9.46
N PHE A 436 -15.90 0.92 -9.10
CA PHE A 436 -16.00 2.11 -9.96
C PHE A 436 -14.67 2.87 -10.10
N PHE A 437 -13.93 3.07 -9.00
CA PHE A 437 -12.67 3.80 -9.02
C PHE A 437 -11.48 2.99 -9.57
N VAL A 438 -11.49 1.66 -9.43
CA VAL A 438 -10.49 0.77 -10.02
C VAL A 438 -10.78 0.50 -11.50
N PHE A 439 -11.96 -0.04 -11.85
CA PHE A 439 -12.22 -0.56 -13.19
C PHE A 439 -12.96 0.39 -14.13
N ILE A 440 -13.95 1.15 -13.66
CA ILE A 440 -14.80 1.96 -14.56
C ILE A 440 -14.11 3.28 -14.93
N THR A 441 -13.44 3.90 -13.97
CA THR A 441 -12.75 5.20 -14.12
C THR A 441 -11.73 5.26 -15.29
N PRO A 442 -10.86 4.26 -15.53
CA PRO A 442 -9.95 4.24 -16.68
C PRO A 442 -10.65 4.39 -18.04
N TYR A 443 -11.81 3.75 -18.24
CA TYR A 443 -12.54 3.83 -19.51
C TYR A 443 -13.14 5.21 -19.77
N ILE A 444 -13.53 5.93 -18.71
CA ILE A 444 -14.14 7.27 -18.82
C ILE A 444 -13.07 8.35 -19.04
N PHE A 445 -11.98 8.33 -18.25
CA PHE A 445 -11.02 9.44 -18.20
C PHE A 445 -9.71 9.17 -18.96
N LYS A 446 -9.53 7.98 -19.54
CA LYS A 446 -8.27 7.47 -20.12
C LYS A 446 -7.06 7.44 -19.16
N LYS A 447 -7.29 7.75 -17.89
CA LYS A 447 -6.34 7.69 -16.77
C LYS A 447 -7.09 7.23 -15.52
N SER A 448 -6.48 6.36 -14.73
CA SER A 448 -7.01 5.90 -13.45
C SER A 448 -6.85 6.99 -12.39
N ILE A 449 -7.96 7.63 -11.99
CA ILE A 449 -7.95 8.66 -10.92
C ILE A 449 -7.33 8.09 -9.64
N MET A 450 -7.71 6.86 -9.25
CA MET A 450 -7.18 6.22 -8.04
C MET A 450 -5.65 6.11 -8.06
N ILE A 451 -5.05 5.62 -9.16
CA ILE A 451 -3.59 5.50 -9.26
C ILE A 451 -2.94 6.89 -9.33
N THR A 452 -3.52 7.82 -10.09
CA THR A 452 -3.00 9.20 -10.24
C THR A 452 -2.95 9.95 -8.90
N VAL A 453 -3.98 9.80 -8.06
CA VAL A 453 -4.01 10.39 -6.72
C VAL A 453 -3.14 9.60 -5.74
N ALA A 454 -3.18 8.26 -5.75
CA ALA A 454 -2.38 7.42 -4.86
C ALA A 454 -0.87 7.63 -5.06
N THR A 455 -0.43 7.89 -6.29
CA THR A 455 0.97 8.21 -6.68
C THR A 455 1.21 9.71 -6.84
N SER A 456 0.46 10.56 -6.13
CA SER A 456 0.68 12.02 -6.03
C SER A 456 0.97 12.76 -7.36
N GLY A 457 0.35 12.35 -8.47
CA GLY A 457 0.66 12.87 -9.80
C GLY A 457 0.49 11.85 -10.93
N GLY A 458 0.65 10.56 -10.62
CA GLY A 458 0.66 9.46 -11.60
C GLY A 458 2.02 8.79 -11.72
N PRO A 459 2.12 7.72 -12.55
CA PRO A 459 3.41 7.24 -13.03
C PRO A 459 4.12 8.33 -13.86
N PRO A 460 5.42 8.18 -14.15
CA PRO A 460 6.16 9.01 -15.10
C PRO A 460 5.38 9.33 -16.37
N THR A 461 5.45 10.58 -16.83
CA THR A 461 4.76 11.04 -18.04
C THR A 461 5.60 10.94 -19.30
N ALA A 462 6.92 10.77 -19.17
CA ALA A 462 7.80 10.36 -20.26
C ALA A 462 7.96 8.83 -20.29
N ASP A 463 8.36 8.29 -21.45
CA ASP A 463 8.57 6.87 -21.64
C ASP A 463 9.66 6.32 -20.71
N ALA A 464 9.56 5.04 -20.32
CA ALA A 464 10.54 4.40 -19.43
C ALA A 464 11.98 4.51 -19.96
N SER A 465 12.19 4.41 -21.27
CA SER A 465 13.48 4.57 -21.94
C SER A 465 14.00 6.01 -22.02
N TRP A 466 13.17 7.01 -21.70
CA TRP A 466 13.61 8.38 -21.45
C TRP A 466 13.98 8.57 -19.97
N CYS A 467 13.27 7.92 -19.05
CA CYS A 467 13.54 8.02 -17.62
C CYS A 467 14.73 7.18 -17.14
N GLU A 468 15.10 6.13 -17.88
CA GLU A 468 16.37 5.41 -17.71
C GLU A 468 17.58 6.26 -18.17
N LYS A 469 17.35 7.27 -19.02
CA LYS A 469 18.36 8.25 -19.49
C LYS A 469 18.46 9.47 -18.59
N TYR A 470 17.32 10.09 -18.31
CA TYR A 470 17.21 11.35 -17.60
C TYR A 470 16.39 11.15 -16.31
N PRO A 471 16.91 10.40 -15.31
CA PRO A 471 16.17 10.10 -14.07
C PRO A 471 15.87 11.35 -13.23
N ASP A 472 16.61 12.44 -13.44
CA ASP A 472 16.37 13.74 -12.82
C ASP A 472 15.31 14.60 -13.55
N ASP A 473 14.82 14.21 -14.74
CA ASP A 473 13.80 14.97 -15.48
C ASP A 473 12.49 15.04 -14.68
N ALA A 474 11.87 16.22 -14.62
CA ALA A 474 10.57 16.42 -13.98
C ALA A 474 9.45 15.55 -14.58
N ASN A 475 9.56 15.16 -15.86
CA ASN A 475 8.63 14.24 -16.53
C ASN A 475 8.82 12.77 -16.11
N CYS A 476 9.94 12.46 -15.45
CA CYS A 476 10.30 11.13 -14.95
C CYS A 476 10.13 10.97 -13.43
N GLN A 477 9.92 12.08 -12.73
CA GLN A 477 9.60 12.11 -11.31
C GLN A 477 8.14 11.68 -11.07
N GLY A 478 7.91 10.36 -11.03
CA GLY A 478 6.68 9.78 -10.49
C GLY A 478 6.47 10.24 -9.05
N GLY A 479 5.23 10.55 -8.66
CA GLY A 479 4.96 11.12 -7.35
C GLY A 479 5.05 10.09 -6.22
N ASN A 480 5.76 10.44 -5.14
CA ASN A 480 5.81 9.60 -3.94
C ASN A 480 4.39 9.28 -3.45
N PRO A 481 4.09 8.02 -3.09
CA PRO A 481 2.73 7.63 -2.78
C PRO A 481 2.17 8.36 -1.55
N LEU A 482 0.86 8.61 -1.55
CA LEU A 482 0.19 9.21 -0.42
C LEU A 482 0.30 8.30 0.82
N PRO A 483 0.49 8.85 2.03
CA PRO A 483 0.78 8.05 3.22
C PRO A 483 -0.43 7.27 3.76
N MET A 484 -1.54 7.19 3.02
CA MET A 484 -2.79 6.50 3.39
C MET A 484 -2.72 4.97 3.15
N LEU A 485 -1.51 4.40 3.20
CA LEU A 485 -1.22 3.00 2.97
C LEU A 485 -0.05 2.53 3.84
N LEU A 486 -0.10 1.26 4.25
CA LEU A 486 1.02 0.55 4.85
C LEU A 486 1.99 0.14 3.72
N THR A 487 3.30 0.20 4.00
CA THR A 487 4.36 -0.13 3.04
C THR A 487 5.39 -1.05 3.65
N ILE A 488 5.75 -2.13 2.96
CA ILE A 488 6.87 -3.00 3.36
C ILE A 488 7.78 -3.22 2.14
N PRO A 489 9.07 -2.83 2.19
CA PRO A 489 9.99 -3.03 1.07
C PRO A 489 10.12 -4.52 0.74
N ARG A 490 10.31 -4.85 -0.54
CA ARG A 490 10.48 -6.25 -0.97
C ARG A 490 11.84 -6.81 -0.54
N PHE A 491 11.83 -7.56 0.56
CA PHE A 491 12.98 -8.33 0.98
C PHE A 491 13.34 -9.39 -0.07
N PHE A 492 14.63 -9.48 -0.40
CA PHE A 492 15.22 -10.44 -1.35
C PHE A 492 14.85 -10.26 -2.84
N ASP A 493 14.07 -9.23 -3.22
CA ASP A 493 13.86 -8.84 -4.62
C ASP A 493 14.97 -7.84 -5.03
N TYR A 494 15.74 -8.17 -6.07
CA TYR A 494 16.79 -7.28 -6.59
C TYR A 494 16.23 -6.12 -7.43
N GLN A 495 14.94 -6.18 -7.82
CA GLN A 495 14.24 -5.11 -8.52
C GLN A 495 13.74 -4.01 -7.56
N GLY A 496 13.76 -4.27 -6.25
CA GLY A 496 13.32 -3.33 -5.22
C GLY A 496 11.80 -3.12 -5.17
N GLY A 497 11.37 -1.91 -4.80
CA GLY A 497 9.95 -1.57 -4.60
C GLY A 497 9.37 -2.11 -3.28
N ALA A 498 8.07 -1.89 -3.09
CA ALA A 498 7.34 -2.23 -1.87
C ALA A 498 6.06 -3.05 -2.14
N SER A 499 5.64 -3.81 -1.13
CA SER A 499 4.27 -4.30 -1.00
C SER A 499 3.44 -3.20 -0.30
N LEU A 500 2.25 -2.92 -0.83
CA LEU A 500 1.35 -1.85 -0.36
C LEU A 500 0.04 -2.46 0.16
N LEU A 501 -0.58 -1.84 1.16
CA LEU A 501 -1.94 -2.19 1.65
C LEU A 501 -2.68 -0.92 2.08
N GLY A 502 -3.91 -0.72 1.60
CA GLY A 502 -4.71 0.46 1.92
C GLY A 502 -5.22 0.46 3.36
N LEU A 503 -5.20 1.63 4.00
CA LEU A 503 -5.79 1.78 5.35
C LEU A 503 -7.32 1.61 5.31
N GLY A 504 -7.97 1.92 4.18
CA GLY A 504 -9.41 1.69 3.97
C GLY A 504 -9.81 0.22 4.01
N ASP A 505 -8.96 -0.66 3.48
CA ASP A 505 -9.19 -2.13 3.44
C ASP A 505 -9.15 -2.76 4.84
N ILE A 506 -8.41 -2.15 5.75
CA ILE A 506 -8.34 -2.50 7.18
C ILE A 506 -9.54 -1.91 7.93
N VAL A 507 -9.86 -0.64 7.67
CA VAL A 507 -10.85 0.12 8.42
C VAL A 507 -12.29 -0.28 8.09
N LEU A 508 -12.67 -0.38 6.81
CA LEU A 508 -14.08 -0.58 6.44
C LEU A 508 -14.62 -1.94 6.91
N PRO A 509 -13.98 -3.10 6.62
CA PRO A 509 -14.34 -4.37 7.25
C PRO A 509 -14.09 -4.37 8.76
N GLY A 510 -13.06 -3.64 9.22
CA GLY A 510 -12.72 -3.50 10.64
C GLY A 510 -13.86 -2.97 11.52
N LEU A 511 -14.76 -2.15 10.97
CA LEU A 511 -15.98 -1.69 11.65
C LEU A 511 -16.98 -2.83 11.93
N LEU A 512 -17.07 -3.83 11.04
CA LEU A 512 -17.88 -5.03 11.28
C LEU A 512 -17.20 -5.95 12.31
N LEU A 513 -15.86 -6.03 12.29
CA LEU A 513 -15.10 -6.76 13.31
C LEU A 513 -15.24 -6.12 14.70
N SER A 514 -15.23 -4.79 14.83
CA SER A 514 -15.44 -4.10 16.10
C SER A 514 -16.87 -4.25 16.61
N PHE A 515 -17.87 -4.18 15.72
CA PHE A 515 -19.26 -4.50 16.06
C PHE A 515 -19.41 -5.92 16.62
N ALA A 516 -18.82 -6.93 15.95
CA ALA A 516 -18.83 -8.31 16.44
C ALA A 516 -18.12 -8.47 17.80
N ALA A 517 -16.95 -7.83 17.97
CA ALA A 517 -16.22 -7.83 19.24
C ALA A 517 -17.01 -7.20 20.40
N ARG A 518 -17.71 -6.08 20.14
CA ARG A 518 -18.62 -5.42 21.09
C ARG A 518 -19.82 -6.31 21.41
N TYR A 519 -20.47 -6.89 20.40
CA TYR A 519 -21.64 -7.76 20.57
C TYR A 519 -21.33 -8.99 21.42
N ASP A 520 -20.25 -9.72 21.14
CA ASP A 520 -19.84 -10.90 21.93
C ASP A 520 -19.55 -10.53 23.40
N ALA A 521 -18.89 -9.39 23.64
CA ALA A 521 -18.59 -8.91 24.99
C ALA A 521 -19.86 -8.44 25.75
N ALA A 522 -20.76 -7.73 25.08
CA ALA A 522 -22.05 -7.30 25.63
C ALA A 522 -22.94 -8.50 25.98
N LYS A 523 -23.02 -9.50 25.09
CA LYS A 523 -23.75 -10.76 25.32
C LYS A 523 -23.18 -11.54 26.51
N SER A 524 -21.86 -11.54 26.68
CA SER A 524 -21.19 -12.12 27.87
C SER A 524 -21.52 -11.36 29.15
N LEU A 525 -21.54 -10.02 29.13
CA LEU A 525 -21.86 -9.16 30.27
C LEU A 525 -23.31 -9.34 30.74
N VAL A 526 -24.27 -9.31 29.82
CA VAL A 526 -25.70 -9.51 30.12
C VAL A 526 -25.95 -10.93 30.66
N GLY A 527 -25.26 -11.95 30.12
CA GLY A 527 -25.33 -13.32 30.64
C GLY A 527 -24.86 -13.49 32.10
N ILE A 528 -23.86 -12.71 32.53
CA ILE A 528 -23.37 -12.69 33.91
C ILE A 528 -24.37 -12.00 34.87
N MET A 529 -25.08 -10.98 34.40
CA MET A 529 -26.15 -10.34 35.18
C MET A 529 -27.40 -11.22 35.30
N GLY A 530 -27.74 -11.98 34.26
CA GLY A 530 -28.88 -12.92 34.25
C GLY A 530 -28.69 -14.18 35.10
N GLY A 531 -27.72 -14.21 36.04
CA GLY A 531 -27.43 -15.37 36.90
C GLY A 531 -26.78 -16.57 36.19
N GLY A 532 -26.53 -16.47 34.89
CA GLY A 532 -25.81 -17.49 34.14
C GLY A 532 -24.33 -17.52 34.53
N SER A 533 -23.72 -18.72 34.49
CA SER A 533 -22.26 -18.78 34.47
C SER A 533 -21.78 -18.07 33.20
N GLY A 534 -20.93 -17.04 33.33
CA GLY A 534 -20.53 -16.13 32.24
C GLY A 534 -19.82 -16.75 31.02
N ARG A 535 -19.75 -18.07 30.95
CA ARG A 535 -19.39 -18.82 29.75
C ARG A 535 -20.60 -18.86 28.83
N ILE A 536 -20.61 -17.99 27.80
CA ILE A 536 -21.59 -17.95 26.69
C ILE A 536 -22.17 -19.34 26.42
N ALA A 537 -23.47 -19.53 26.69
CA ALA A 537 -24.11 -20.85 26.80
C ALA A 537 -24.47 -21.48 25.44
N THR A 538 -23.51 -21.57 24.53
CA THR A 538 -23.58 -22.42 23.33
C THR A 538 -22.84 -23.74 23.58
N THR A 539 -23.49 -24.85 23.23
CA THR A 539 -23.08 -26.20 23.61
C THR A 539 -21.79 -26.64 22.91
N CYS A 540 -20.80 -27.02 23.71
CA CYS A 540 -19.71 -27.90 23.28
C CYS A 540 -19.72 -29.11 24.22
N PRO A 541 -19.76 -30.35 23.71
CA PRO A 541 -19.56 -31.52 24.55
C PRO A 541 -18.14 -31.55 25.11
N GLU A 542 -17.97 -32.12 26.30
CA GLU A 542 -16.69 -32.17 26.99
C GLU A 542 -15.73 -33.17 26.34
N GLN A 543 -14.67 -32.68 25.70
CA GLN A 543 -13.33 -33.29 25.84
C GLN A 543 -12.19 -32.36 25.38
N ARG A 544 -10.96 -32.74 25.73
CA ARG A 544 -9.79 -31.85 25.77
C ARG A 544 -8.95 -31.94 24.49
N LEU A 545 -8.86 -30.85 23.70
CA LEU A 545 -7.62 -30.48 23.02
C LEU A 545 -7.56 -28.98 22.66
N LEU A 546 -6.33 -28.52 22.41
CA LEU A 546 -5.82 -27.15 22.25
C LEU A 546 -6.72 -26.09 21.57
N SER A 547 -6.65 -24.88 22.15
CA SER A 547 -6.67 -23.54 21.52
C SER A 547 -7.80 -23.15 20.55
N SER A 548 -7.97 -23.87 19.43
CA SER A 548 -8.80 -23.46 18.28
C SER A 548 -10.28 -23.21 18.63
N CYS A 549 -10.79 -23.82 19.71
CA CYS A 549 -12.16 -23.61 20.16
C CYS A 549 -12.45 -22.15 20.62
N LEU A 550 -11.45 -21.35 21.00
CA LEU A 550 -11.66 -19.91 21.24
C LEU A 550 -11.88 -19.14 19.93
N CYS A 551 -11.24 -19.55 18.84
CA CYS A 551 -11.31 -18.86 17.54
C CYS A 551 -12.64 -19.06 16.80
N PHE A 552 -13.46 -20.02 17.22
CA PHE A 552 -14.77 -20.33 16.61
C PHE A 552 -15.98 -20.04 17.52
N ARG A 553 -15.78 -19.36 18.66
CA ARG A 553 -16.85 -19.03 19.61
C ARG A 553 -17.25 -17.56 19.47
N GLY A 554 -18.54 -17.29 19.43
CA GLY A 554 -19.07 -15.95 19.16
C GLY A 554 -19.04 -15.60 17.67
N TYR A 555 -19.17 -14.32 17.37
CA TYR A 555 -19.11 -13.76 16.01
C TYR A 555 -17.71 -13.25 15.65
N PHE A 556 -16.96 -12.71 16.61
CA PHE A 556 -15.66 -12.06 16.39
C PHE A 556 -14.60 -13.01 15.81
N GLY A 557 -14.41 -14.19 16.41
CA GLY A 557 -13.39 -15.16 15.98
C GLY A 557 -13.56 -15.63 14.53
N PRO A 558 -14.74 -16.17 14.14
CA PRO A 558 -15.04 -16.54 12.76
C PRO A 558 -14.90 -15.37 11.77
N LEU A 559 -15.26 -14.15 12.19
CA LEU A 559 -15.19 -12.97 11.34
C LEU A 559 -13.75 -12.48 11.10
N VAL A 560 -12.86 -12.59 12.09
CA VAL A 560 -11.41 -12.35 11.91
C VAL A 560 -10.81 -13.36 10.91
N ILE A 561 -11.25 -14.63 10.95
CA ILE A 561 -10.83 -15.64 9.97
C ILE A 561 -11.35 -15.28 8.57
N ALA A 562 -12.61 -14.88 8.44
CA ALA A 562 -13.19 -14.47 7.15
C ALA A 562 -12.52 -13.22 6.56
N TYR A 563 -12.11 -12.26 7.39
CA TYR A 563 -11.30 -11.11 6.99
C TYR A 563 -9.91 -11.55 6.49
N ALA A 564 -9.22 -12.41 7.24
CA ALA A 564 -7.89 -12.90 6.85
C ALA A 564 -7.92 -13.68 5.52
N ILE A 565 -8.97 -14.47 5.27
CA ILE A 565 -9.21 -15.17 4.01
C ILE A 565 -9.51 -14.17 2.88
N GLY A 566 -10.40 -13.19 3.10
CA GLY A 566 -10.73 -12.17 2.10
C GLY A 566 -9.50 -11.33 1.69
N LEU A 567 -8.66 -10.94 2.65
CA LEU A 567 -7.42 -10.20 2.39
C LEU A 567 -6.38 -11.06 1.66
N PHE A 568 -6.32 -12.36 1.96
CA PHE A 568 -5.47 -13.30 1.23
C PHE A 568 -5.95 -13.47 -0.22
N MET A 569 -7.26 -13.59 -0.44
CA MET A 569 -7.85 -13.68 -1.79
C MET A 569 -7.61 -12.42 -2.62
N ALA A 570 -7.71 -11.23 -2.03
CA ALA A 570 -7.38 -9.97 -2.70
C ALA A 570 -5.90 -9.94 -3.15
N ASN A 571 -4.97 -10.25 -2.24
CA ASN A 571 -3.53 -10.32 -2.57
C ASN A 571 -3.21 -11.38 -3.64
N ALA A 572 -3.85 -12.56 -3.57
CA ALA A 572 -3.70 -13.61 -4.56
C ALA A 572 -4.27 -13.20 -5.93
N ALA A 573 -5.38 -12.47 -5.99
CA ALA A 573 -5.96 -11.97 -7.23
C ALA A 573 -5.07 -10.93 -7.92
N VAL A 574 -4.50 -9.97 -7.16
CA VAL A 574 -3.52 -9.01 -7.69
C VAL A 574 -2.29 -9.72 -8.26
N TYR A 575 -1.81 -10.77 -7.58
CA TYR A 575 -0.68 -11.58 -8.05
C TYR A 575 -1.01 -12.37 -9.33
N LEU A 576 -2.17 -13.02 -9.39
CA LEU A 576 -2.57 -13.89 -10.51
C LEU A 576 -3.03 -13.13 -11.77
N MET A 577 -3.47 -11.88 -11.64
CA MET A 577 -3.99 -11.07 -12.76
C MET A 577 -3.04 -9.97 -13.24
N GLU A 578 -1.87 -9.82 -12.60
CA GLU A 578 -0.85 -8.77 -12.86
C GLU A 578 -1.40 -7.32 -12.93
N MET A 579 -2.59 -7.09 -12.38
CA MET A 579 -3.33 -5.84 -12.42
C MET A 579 -3.93 -5.53 -11.05
N GLY A 580 -4.03 -4.24 -10.72
CA GLY A 580 -4.69 -3.78 -9.49
C GLY A 580 -6.15 -4.24 -9.43
N GLN A 581 -6.51 -4.93 -8.34
CA GLN A 581 -7.85 -5.42 -8.06
C GLN A 581 -8.49 -4.59 -6.94
N PRO A 582 -9.81 -4.36 -6.97
CA PRO A 582 -10.54 -3.80 -5.83
C PRO A 582 -10.50 -4.79 -4.66
N ALA A 583 -9.95 -4.39 -3.51
CA ALA A 583 -9.80 -5.28 -2.35
C ALA A 583 -11.15 -5.58 -1.67
N LEU A 584 -12.08 -4.62 -1.71
CA LEU A 584 -13.40 -4.78 -1.09
C LEU A 584 -14.27 -5.81 -1.82
N LEU A 585 -13.98 -6.12 -3.09
CA LEU A 585 -14.60 -7.21 -3.87
C LEU A 585 -14.49 -8.57 -3.16
N TYR A 586 -13.40 -8.81 -2.44
CA TYR A 586 -13.13 -10.06 -1.71
C TYR A 586 -13.49 -9.95 -0.22
N LEU A 587 -13.19 -8.80 0.39
CA LEU A 587 -13.39 -8.55 1.83
C LEU A 587 -14.86 -8.42 2.23
N VAL A 588 -15.69 -7.74 1.41
CA VAL A 588 -17.10 -7.51 1.78
C VAL A 588 -17.92 -8.81 1.74
N PRO A 589 -17.86 -9.65 0.69
CA PRO A 589 -18.57 -10.94 0.69
C PRO A 589 -18.09 -11.89 1.79
N SER A 590 -16.78 -11.95 2.07
CA SER A 590 -16.26 -12.85 3.12
C SER A 590 -16.74 -12.41 4.51
N CYS A 591 -16.60 -11.12 4.84
CA CYS A 591 -16.92 -10.61 6.18
C CYS A 591 -18.43 -10.54 6.41
N LEU A 592 -19.16 -9.84 5.54
CA LEU A 592 -20.60 -9.63 5.71
C LEU A 592 -21.39 -10.94 5.51
N GLY A 593 -20.98 -11.77 4.56
CA GLY A 593 -21.56 -13.10 4.34
C GLY A 593 -21.39 -14.01 5.56
N THR A 594 -20.21 -14.03 6.18
CA THR A 594 -19.96 -14.81 7.41
C THR A 594 -20.81 -14.33 8.58
N MET A 595 -20.86 -13.01 8.82
CA MET A 595 -21.68 -12.43 9.89
C MET A 595 -23.18 -12.74 9.71
N SER A 596 -23.70 -12.53 8.50
CA SER A 596 -25.11 -12.81 8.16
C SER A 596 -25.46 -14.30 8.24
N TYR A 597 -24.58 -15.19 7.77
CA TYR A 597 -24.79 -16.64 7.84
C TYR A 597 -24.81 -17.16 9.29
N ILE A 598 -23.89 -16.68 10.13
CA ILE A 598 -23.85 -17.05 11.56
C ILE A 598 -25.09 -16.51 12.29
N GLY A 599 -25.50 -15.27 12.01
CA GLY A 599 -26.71 -14.65 12.58
C GLY A 599 -27.99 -15.37 12.15
N TRP A 600 -28.08 -15.79 10.88
CA TRP A 600 -29.19 -16.60 10.37
C TRP A 600 -29.25 -17.96 11.07
N ARG A 601 -28.12 -18.66 11.16
CA ARG A 601 -28.03 -19.99 11.80
C ARG A 601 -28.34 -19.96 13.30
N GLN A 602 -28.08 -18.84 14.00
CA GLN A 602 -28.45 -18.66 15.41
C GLN A 602 -29.89 -18.14 15.59
N GLY A 603 -30.59 -17.73 14.53
CA GLY A 603 -31.89 -17.06 14.61
C GLY A 603 -31.84 -15.60 15.09
N GLU A 604 -30.64 -15.05 15.28
CA GLU A 604 -30.38 -13.74 15.88
C GLU A 604 -30.30 -12.61 14.84
N LEU A 605 -30.32 -12.94 13.54
CA LEU A 605 -30.16 -11.98 12.43
C LEU A 605 -31.09 -10.77 12.54
N LYS A 606 -32.33 -10.96 13.02
CA LYS A 606 -33.29 -9.86 13.19
C LYS A 606 -32.91 -8.89 14.32
N ASP A 607 -32.41 -9.39 15.45
CA ASP A 607 -31.90 -8.55 16.56
C ASP A 607 -30.64 -7.79 16.13
N LEU A 608 -29.77 -8.44 15.34
CA LEU A 608 -28.59 -7.79 14.74
C LEU A 608 -28.97 -6.68 13.74
N TRP A 609 -30.08 -6.82 13.00
CA TRP A 609 -30.58 -5.85 12.02
C TRP A 609 -31.23 -4.62 12.67
N GLU A 610 -32.17 -4.82 13.59
CA GLU A 610 -32.90 -3.74 14.29
C GLU A 610 -32.07 -3.05 15.41
N GLY A 611 -30.79 -3.43 15.55
CA GLY A 611 -29.84 -2.93 16.53
C GLY A 611 -29.92 -3.72 17.84
N PRO A 612 -28.91 -4.56 18.16
CA PRO A 612 -29.05 -5.65 19.10
C PRO A 612 -29.36 -5.23 20.53
N LYS A 613 -30.36 -5.88 21.13
CA LYS A 613 -30.81 -5.63 22.51
C LYS A 613 -29.71 -5.90 23.53
N ALA A 614 -28.81 -6.84 23.25
CA ALA A 614 -27.66 -7.14 24.11
C ALA A 614 -26.69 -5.96 24.26
N ILE A 615 -26.45 -5.18 23.19
CA ILE A 615 -25.59 -3.98 23.26
C ILE A 615 -26.31 -2.86 24.01
N LYS A 616 -27.57 -2.57 23.65
CA LYS A 616 -28.40 -1.55 24.33
C LYS A 616 -28.50 -1.80 25.85
N ALA A 617 -28.68 -3.07 26.27
CA ALA A 617 -28.68 -3.44 27.68
C ALA A 617 -27.29 -3.29 28.35
N ALA A 618 -26.21 -3.67 27.65
CA ALA A 618 -24.85 -3.52 28.16
C ALA A 618 -24.44 -2.04 28.33
N ASP A 619 -24.84 -1.17 27.39
CA ASP A 619 -24.57 0.26 27.44
C ASP A 619 -25.39 0.95 28.56
N ALA A 620 -26.66 0.58 28.76
CA ALA A 620 -27.45 1.06 29.90
C ALA A 620 -26.85 0.66 31.26
N ILE A 621 -26.22 -0.53 31.37
CA ILE A 621 -25.50 -0.97 32.58
C ILE A 621 -24.18 -0.20 32.75
N LEU A 622 -23.48 0.15 31.67
CA LEU A 622 -22.16 0.78 31.67
C LEU A 622 -22.21 2.29 31.92
N TYR A 623 -23.15 2.99 31.28
CA TYR A 623 -23.28 4.44 31.29
C TYR A 623 -24.40 4.93 32.23
N GLY A 624 -25.42 4.11 32.50
CA GLY A 624 -26.40 4.36 33.56
C GLY A 624 -27.60 5.22 33.18
N GLU A 625 -28.09 5.14 31.94
CA GLU A 625 -29.30 5.86 31.51
C GLU A 625 -30.58 5.31 32.17
N ASP A 626 -31.52 6.21 32.48
CA ASP A 626 -32.85 5.86 32.98
C ASP A 626 -33.73 5.23 31.88
N PRO A 627 -34.54 4.19 32.19
CA PRO A 627 -35.32 3.44 31.20
C PRO A 627 -36.59 4.16 30.70
N ALA A 628 -36.55 5.49 30.59
CA ALA A 628 -37.70 6.37 30.29
C ALA A 628 -37.46 7.28 29.06
N GLY A 629 -36.66 6.83 28.09
CA GLY A 629 -36.17 7.66 26.98
C GLY A 629 -36.83 7.49 25.60
N HIS A 630 -37.43 6.34 25.26
CA HIS A 630 -38.05 6.13 23.93
C HIS A 630 -39.04 4.95 23.87
N LEU A 631 -40.30 5.18 24.22
CA LEU A 631 -41.43 4.28 23.89
C LEU A 631 -42.79 4.97 24.05
N GLN A 632 -43.21 5.71 23.02
CA GLN A 632 -44.61 6.08 22.80
C GLN A 632 -45.10 5.45 21.49
N SER A 633 -46.32 4.91 21.51
CA SER A 633 -46.90 3.98 20.52
C SER A 633 -46.17 2.62 20.43
N HIS A 634 -46.81 1.47 20.25
CA HIS A 634 -48.24 1.11 20.26
C HIS A 634 -48.49 0.01 21.31
N GLY A 635 -49.69 -0.03 21.91
CA GLY A 635 -50.01 -0.95 23.01
C GLY A 635 -50.76 -2.23 22.61
N ALA A 636 -50.63 -3.26 23.45
CA ALA A 636 -51.53 -4.42 23.53
C ALA A 636 -51.46 -5.03 24.95
N HIS A 637 -52.62 -5.48 25.48
CA HIS A 637 -52.69 -6.36 26.66
C HIS A 637 -52.28 -7.81 26.27
N ALA A 638 -52.10 -8.83 27.13
CA ALA A 638 -52.65 -9.07 28.48
C ALA A 638 -51.69 -9.98 29.33
N PRO A 639 -52.10 -10.76 30.37
CA PRO A 639 -51.64 -10.49 31.74
C PRO A 639 -50.99 -11.67 32.49
N LEU A 640 -50.54 -11.41 33.72
CA LEU A 640 -50.29 -12.42 34.77
C LEU A 640 -50.84 -11.90 36.13
N PRO A 641 -51.10 -12.77 37.13
CA PRO A 641 -52.23 -12.60 38.04
C PRO A 641 -51.96 -11.76 39.30
N SER A 642 -53.05 -11.30 39.91
CA SER A 642 -53.12 -10.80 41.28
C SER A 642 -53.21 -11.96 42.29
N GLU A 643 -52.70 -11.71 43.50
CA GLU A 643 -53.13 -12.39 44.73
C GLU A 643 -53.82 -11.35 45.61
N ASP A 644 -54.95 -11.73 46.21
CA ASP A 644 -55.83 -10.81 46.95
C ASP A 644 -55.50 -10.80 48.46
N VAL A 645 -55.56 -9.63 49.10
CA VAL A 645 -55.73 -9.47 50.56
C VAL A 645 -56.62 -8.23 50.80
N ASP A 646 -57.69 -8.40 51.56
CA ASP A 646 -58.68 -7.35 51.86
C ASP A 646 -58.21 -6.36 52.95
N GLU A 647 -58.68 -5.11 52.87
CA GLU A 647 -58.67 -4.15 53.97
C GLU A 647 -60.11 -3.68 54.28
N ASP A 648 -60.56 -3.93 55.51
CA ASP A 648 -61.77 -3.36 56.10
C ASP A 648 -61.58 -3.28 57.63
N ASP A 649 -61.43 -2.08 58.22
CA ASP A 649 -62.36 -1.58 59.25
C ASP A 649 -62.01 -0.16 59.82
N MET A 650 -63.05 0.67 59.88
CA MET A 650 -63.45 1.55 61.00
C MET A 650 -62.51 2.64 61.62
N ALA A 651 -62.77 3.90 61.19
CA ALA A 651 -63.20 5.04 62.02
C ALA A 651 -62.24 5.96 62.86
N ALA A 652 -62.14 7.21 62.38
CA ALA A 652 -62.55 8.46 63.08
C ALA A 652 -61.54 9.18 64.07
N PRO A 653 -61.86 10.37 64.67
CA PRO A 653 -61.11 11.62 64.39
C PRO A 653 -60.87 12.52 65.67
N PRO A 654 -60.96 13.88 65.68
CA PRO A 654 -60.28 14.96 64.93
C PRO A 654 -59.59 16.05 65.82
N SER A 655 -58.71 16.87 65.22
CA SER A 655 -58.48 18.29 65.57
C SER A 655 -57.71 18.99 64.41
N ALA A 656 -58.05 20.15 63.82
CA ALA A 656 -58.56 21.46 64.26
C ALA A 656 -57.46 22.51 64.55
N ILE A 657 -57.79 23.81 64.45
CA ILE A 657 -56.92 25.02 64.43
C ILE A 657 -56.26 25.22 63.05
N ASP A 658 -56.63 26.17 62.18
CA ASP A 658 -56.85 27.66 62.23
C ASP A 658 -55.59 28.46 61.85
N GLY A 659 -55.74 29.52 61.02
CA GLY A 659 -54.68 30.47 60.66
C GLY A 659 -54.83 31.17 59.30
N ASP A 660 -55.49 32.33 59.28
CA ASP A 660 -55.58 33.29 58.16
C ASP A 660 -54.29 34.14 58.00
N ASP A 661 -54.05 34.94 56.94
CA ASP A 661 -54.79 35.18 55.67
C ASP A 661 -53.86 34.98 54.43
N GLU A 662 -53.27 35.94 53.67
CA GLU A 662 -53.32 37.42 53.58
C GLU A 662 -53.08 37.87 52.10
N THR A 663 -53.40 39.12 51.78
CA THR A 663 -53.29 39.78 50.45
C THR A 663 -51.89 39.72 49.81
N ASN A 664 -51.70 39.38 48.52
CA ASN A 664 -52.10 40.04 47.24
C ASN A 664 -51.08 41.10 46.75
N GLU A 665 -51.12 41.41 45.44
CA GLU A 665 -50.14 42.17 44.62
C GLU A 665 -48.81 41.44 44.31
N GLY A 666 -48.28 41.37 43.08
CA GLY A 666 -48.89 41.69 41.77
C GLY A 666 -48.05 42.60 40.87
N VAL A 667 -46.99 42.09 40.22
CA VAL A 667 -46.28 42.80 39.13
C VAL A 667 -46.06 41.85 37.93
N THR A 668 -46.18 42.41 36.72
CA THR A 668 -46.21 41.69 35.43
C THR A 668 -44.96 42.02 34.58
N LEU A 669 -44.83 41.38 33.41
CA LEU A 669 -44.06 41.79 32.20
C LEU A 669 -42.63 41.25 31.98
N THR A 670 -42.59 40.15 31.21
CA THR A 670 -41.90 39.98 29.89
C THR A 670 -40.40 40.24 29.69
N MET A 671 -39.77 39.28 29.00
CA MET A 671 -38.72 39.40 27.96
C MET A 671 -37.43 40.18 28.32
N THR A 672 -36.26 39.56 28.21
CA THR A 672 -35.70 39.07 26.93
C THR A 672 -35.20 37.63 26.94
#